data_AF-A0A7C2KYB5-F1
#
_entry.id   AF-A0A7C2KYB5-F1
#
_cell.length_a   1.000
_cell.length_b   1.000
_cell.length_c   1.000
_cell.angle_alpha   90.00
_cell.angle_beta   90.00
_cell.angle_gamma   90.00
#
_symmetry.space_group_name_H-M   'P 1'
#
loop_
_entity.id
_entity.type
_entity.pdbx_description
1 polymer ?
#
loop_
_entity_poly.entity_id
_entity_poly.type
_entity_poly.pdbx_seq_one_letter_code
_entity_poly.pdbx_strand_id
1 'polypeptide(L)'
;MADLPANSSSATQASAVIALRDDAAGGQNRDGDRASARAPLGPPPAGGSEPPVVDVWSRTQPKYRIRSILLLLLNLLLYCGLCVFTHWLHVARPFDFSLGSYAAPARFWGAGSPNLNDFILYPISVVQVPVHAAVLGLLVAAIVAVPIVIALLYRLPFALPFLAAVLLFAHMPWMALTLMLSCILAVVRPFRLSFRFGSALVAMLPVVLYLYLATRGGTEQYGAASPTHKLLLAAPWVLAILAACVMMGVVLLISRLVDYRPGGVAPVVAVMFATPVILFHARVGVDELEYRVLEAQYGPRSPGFEPVQNAEPRIRGLLSQLATDEALYQRFRDDLLDALHGETTRIQQLVRRSVLTQFLADRRAAYEACRQFIADHPSSPYVPSVLYIQAGVLDTRLDERRLAEREPRRELYTDFPHVQSEATWLKLLRQYPDSPLSIAAALRLAELRLRRGDVDAAMDYLELILSRDPAPTTAPASLLSRPLPEASLGFEPRPYRRAAEHLCELIAANRDDPRYGNEPLQALAGLDPHRRTYLDQLLRLANQYRDGRLYDNLMVRWATALPDAQQRVAMLEACVSRFPAGDALPEALFRLADLEVQALAGQDESRRARGLARLGELVARFGDTCWGRQAAERLTMVGPRPDRPAE
;
A
#
# COMPACT_ATOMS: atom_id res chain seq x y z
N MET A 1 -42.94 12.17 14.09
CA MET A 1 -43.92 11.65 13.11
C MET A 1 -43.15 10.85 12.08
N ALA A 2 -43.01 9.53 12.11
CA ALA A 2 -43.59 8.42 12.88
C ALA A 2 -42.42 7.50 13.31
N ASP A 3 -42.26 7.13 14.58
CA ASP A 3 -42.90 6.06 15.36
C ASP A 3 -42.52 4.61 14.99
N LEU A 4 -41.59 4.09 15.82
CA LEU A 4 -41.51 2.75 16.45
C LEU A 4 -40.92 1.55 15.66
N PRO A 5 -40.39 0.50 16.34
CA PRO A 5 -39.92 0.43 17.74
C PRO A 5 -38.54 -0.21 17.96
N ALA A 6 -38.05 0.05 19.19
CA ALA A 6 -36.99 -0.65 19.88
C ALA A 6 -37.31 -2.13 20.14
N ASN A 7 -36.27 -2.98 20.15
CA ASN A 7 -36.37 -4.35 20.64
C ASN A 7 -35.30 -4.58 21.73
N SER A 8 -35.78 -4.81 22.94
CA SER A 8 -35.02 -5.18 24.12
C SER A 8 -35.36 -6.62 24.54
N SER A 9 -34.36 -7.28 25.13
CA SER A 9 -34.44 -8.41 26.06
C SER A 9 -34.82 -9.81 25.55
N SER A 10 -33.87 -10.75 25.68
CA SER A 10 -33.99 -12.05 26.40
C SER A 10 -32.70 -12.84 26.11
N ALA A 11 -31.70 -12.92 27.00
CA ALA A 11 -31.66 -13.72 28.23
C ALA A 11 -32.08 -15.19 28.00
N THR A 12 -31.13 -16.05 27.66
CA THR A 12 -31.23 -17.50 27.90
C THR A 12 -29.84 -18.05 28.22
N GLN A 13 -29.46 -17.96 29.49
CA GLN A 13 -28.40 -18.78 30.08
C GLN A 13 -28.98 -20.18 30.30
N ALA A 14 -28.41 -21.18 29.64
CA ALA A 14 -28.62 -22.59 29.97
C ALA A 14 -27.30 -23.16 30.50
N SER A 15 -27.14 -23.09 31.83
CA SER A 15 -26.10 -23.80 32.57
C SER A 15 -26.49 -25.28 32.67
N ALA A 16 -25.78 -26.16 31.97
CA ALA A 16 -25.87 -27.59 32.18
C ALA A 16 -24.92 -28.01 33.31
N VAL A 17 -25.52 -28.27 34.47
CA VAL A 17 -24.91 -28.90 35.65
C VAL A 17 -24.70 -30.38 35.34
N ILE A 18 -23.45 -30.83 35.28
CA ILE A 18 -23.12 -32.27 35.27
C ILE A 18 -23.17 -32.76 36.71
N ALA A 19 -24.25 -33.49 37.02
CA ALA A 19 -24.43 -34.18 38.28
C ALA A 19 -23.46 -35.36 38.39
N LEU A 20 -22.74 -35.39 39.51
CA LEU A 20 -22.08 -36.56 40.07
C LEU A 20 -23.09 -37.70 40.21
N ARG A 21 -22.68 -38.90 39.78
CA ARG A 21 -23.34 -40.14 40.16
C ARG A 21 -22.32 -41.01 40.87
N ASP A 22 -22.40 -40.97 42.19
CA ASP A 22 -21.92 -42.00 43.09
C ASP A 22 -22.79 -43.25 42.86
N ASP A 23 -22.17 -44.37 42.53
CA ASP A 23 -22.72 -45.69 42.79
C ASP A 23 -21.61 -46.54 43.39
N ALA A 24 -21.72 -46.71 44.71
CA ALA A 24 -20.92 -47.58 45.53
C ALA A 24 -21.61 -48.94 45.70
N ALA A 25 -20.78 -49.94 46.02
CA ALA A 25 -21.08 -51.16 46.76
C ALA A 25 -21.43 -52.46 45.99
N GLY A 26 -20.73 -53.52 46.41
CA GLY A 26 -20.91 -54.93 46.04
C GLY A 26 -19.65 -55.45 45.37
N GLY A 27 -18.67 -56.09 46.02
CA GLY A 27 -18.75 -57.18 46.99
C GLY A 27 -17.57 -58.11 46.63
N GLN A 28 -16.55 -58.17 47.48
CA GLN A 28 -16.17 -59.33 48.30
C GLN A 28 -15.48 -60.51 47.58
N ASN A 29 -14.34 -60.89 48.18
CA ASN A 29 -13.64 -62.18 48.15
C ASN A 29 -12.82 -62.57 46.90
N ARG A 30 -11.49 -62.56 47.04
CA ARG A 30 -10.78 -63.78 47.50
C ARG A 30 -9.30 -63.53 47.78
N ASP A 31 -8.85 -64.25 48.81
CA ASP A 31 -7.50 -64.39 49.32
C ASP A 31 -6.46 -64.76 48.27
N GLY A 32 -5.25 -64.26 48.48
CA GLY A 32 -4.08 -64.53 47.64
C GLY A 32 -2.79 -64.19 48.38
N ASP A 33 -2.64 -64.82 49.54
CA ASP A 33 -1.47 -64.87 50.40
C ASP A 33 -0.18 -65.21 49.60
N ARG A 34 0.75 -64.25 49.46
CA ARG A 34 2.14 -64.52 49.05
C ARG A 34 3.12 -63.59 49.76
N ALA A 35 3.57 -64.09 50.91
CA ALA A 35 4.95 -64.13 51.38
C ALA A 35 5.92 -63.08 50.79
N SER A 36 6.19 -62.08 51.63
CA SER A 36 7.36 -61.21 51.61
C SER A 36 8.66 -62.00 51.68
N ALA A 37 9.37 -62.13 50.55
CA ALA A 37 10.79 -62.46 50.53
C ALA A 37 11.60 -61.17 50.41
N ARG A 38 12.22 -60.74 51.52
CA ARG A 38 13.26 -59.69 51.53
C ARG A 38 14.47 -60.19 50.76
N ALA A 39 14.62 -59.73 49.52
CA ALA A 39 15.85 -59.89 48.74
C ALA A 39 16.96 -58.99 49.32
N PRO A 40 18.22 -59.43 49.31
CA PRO A 40 19.35 -58.66 49.81
C PRO A 40 19.57 -57.40 48.96
N LEU A 41 19.85 -56.28 49.65
CA LEU A 41 20.30 -55.01 49.07
C LEU A 41 21.58 -55.24 48.25
N GLY A 42 21.41 -55.46 46.96
CA GLY A 42 22.51 -55.38 45.99
C GLY A 42 23.04 -53.94 45.90
N PRO A 43 24.30 -53.77 45.47
CA PRO A 43 24.92 -52.45 45.33
C PRO A 43 24.06 -51.53 44.45
N PRO A 44 24.00 -50.22 44.75
CA PRO A 44 23.23 -49.28 43.95
C PRO A 44 23.66 -49.40 42.48
N PRO A 45 22.70 -49.53 41.54
CA PRO A 45 23.05 -49.70 40.13
C PRO A 45 23.82 -48.47 39.65
N ALA A 46 25.13 -48.64 39.48
CA ALA A 46 26.00 -47.67 38.86
C ALA A 46 25.60 -47.57 37.38
N GLY A 47 24.94 -46.48 37.02
CA GLY A 47 24.49 -46.19 35.66
C GLY A 47 22.97 -46.35 35.51
N GLY A 48 22.22 -45.38 36.02
CA GLY A 48 20.84 -45.16 35.60
C GLY A 48 20.80 -44.83 34.11
N SER A 49 20.81 -45.86 33.27
CA SER A 49 20.54 -45.73 31.85
C SER A 49 19.15 -45.11 31.73
N GLU A 50 19.09 -43.90 31.17
CA GLU A 50 17.81 -43.22 30.93
C GLU A 50 16.87 -44.20 30.21
N PRO A 51 15.60 -44.34 30.66
CA PRO A 51 14.68 -45.28 30.07
C PRO A 51 14.63 -45.06 28.55
N PRO A 52 14.76 -46.14 27.74
CA PRO A 52 14.87 -46.03 26.30
C PRO A 52 13.70 -45.22 25.76
N VAL A 53 14.02 -44.21 24.94
CA VAL A 53 13.03 -43.29 24.39
C VAL A 53 11.97 -44.07 23.61
N VAL A 54 10.78 -44.19 24.19
CA VAL A 54 9.63 -44.86 23.59
C VAL A 54 9.14 -44.00 22.42
N ASP A 55 9.31 -44.52 21.21
CA ASP A 55 8.80 -43.91 19.98
C ASP A 55 7.26 -44.03 19.93
N VAL A 56 6.57 -43.02 19.39
CA VAL A 56 5.11 -43.06 19.15
C VAL A 56 4.71 -44.33 18.39
N TRP A 57 5.55 -44.76 17.45
CA TRP A 57 5.31 -45.94 16.61
C TRP A 57 5.68 -47.28 17.25
N SER A 58 6.32 -47.28 18.42
CA SER A 58 6.61 -48.51 19.17
C SER A 58 5.33 -49.20 19.67
N ARG A 59 4.20 -48.47 19.72
CA ARG A 59 2.89 -49.01 20.09
C ARG A 59 2.25 -49.71 18.89
N THR A 60 2.23 -51.05 18.93
CA THR A 60 1.76 -51.88 17.81
C THR A 60 0.24 -52.05 17.74
N GLN A 61 -0.51 -51.72 18.81
CA GLN A 61 -1.96 -51.94 18.82
C GLN A 61 -2.67 -51.08 17.74
N PRO A 62 -3.56 -51.67 16.90
CA PRO A 62 -4.21 -50.97 15.79
C PRO A 62 -4.96 -49.68 16.19
N LYS A 63 -5.63 -49.68 17.34
CA LYS A 63 -6.39 -48.53 17.85
C LYS A 63 -5.52 -47.28 18.02
N TYR A 64 -4.30 -47.43 18.53
CA TYR A 64 -3.39 -46.30 18.71
C TYR A 64 -2.83 -45.82 17.37
N ARG A 65 -2.53 -46.72 16.44
CA ARG A 65 -2.05 -46.37 15.10
C ARG A 65 -3.08 -45.57 14.31
N ILE A 66 -4.34 -46.02 14.29
CA ILE A 66 -5.43 -45.30 13.61
C ILE A 66 -5.60 -43.89 14.21
N ARG A 67 -5.62 -43.79 15.54
CA ARG A 67 -5.70 -42.49 16.23
C ARG A 67 -4.53 -41.57 15.86
N SER A 68 -3.30 -42.07 15.80
CA SER A 68 -2.13 -41.29 15.37
C SER A 68 -2.28 -40.77 13.95
N ILE A 69 -2.70 -41.63 13.03
CA ILE A 69 -2.87 -41.27 11.62
C ILE A 69 -3.95 -40.19 11.48
N LEU A 70 -5.11 -40.37 12.11
CA LEU A 70 -6.20 -39.39 12.06
C LEU A 70 -5.77 -38.02 12.62
N LEU A 71 -5.04 -38.02 13.74
CA LEU A 71 -4.56 -36.77 14.35
C LEU A 71 -3.44 -36.11 13.53
N LEU A 72 -2.57 -36.90 12.90
CA LEU A 72 -1.56 -36.39 11.98
C LEU A 72 -2.18 -35.80 10.72
N LEU A 73 -3.21 -36.43 10.16
CA LEU A 73 -3.98 -35.92 9.03
C LEU A 73 -4.73 -34.62 9.40
N LEU A 74 -5.33 -34.56 10.58
CA LEU A 74 -5.95 -33.33 11.08
C LEU A 74 -4.91 -32.20 11.21
N ASN A 75 -3.74 -32.49 11.77
CA ASN A 75 -2.65 -31.52 11.86
C ASN A 75 -2.18 -31.06 10.49
N LEU A 76 -2.05 -31.98 9.54
CA LEU A 76 -1.68 -31.65 8.17
C LEU A 76 -2.73 -30.74 7.52
N LEU A 77 -4.02 -31.03 7.70
CA LEU A 77 -5.11 -30.20 7.16
C LEU A 77 -5.11 -28.79 7.76
N LEU A 78 -4.98 -28.67 9.08
CA LEU A 78 -4.85 -27.37 9.75
C LEU A 78 -3.61 -26.61 9.27
N TYR A 79 -2.50 -27.31 9.08
CA TYR A 79 -1.26 -26.71 8.59
C TYR A 79 -1.33 -26.30 7.11
N CYS A 80 -2.04 -27.04 6.26
CA CYS A 80 -2.34 -26.60 4.90
C CYS A 80 -3.19 -25.31 4.93
N GLY A 81 -4.19 -25.23 5.82
CA GLY A 81 -4.97 -24.01 6.04
C GLY A 81 -4.10 -22.83 6.47
N LEU A 82 -3.14 -23.05 7.39
CA LEU A 82 -2.12 -22.07 7.78
C LEU A 82 -1.31 -21.59 6.57
N CYS A 83 -0.80 -22.51 5.74
CA CYS A 83 0.00 -22.18 4.56
C CYS A 83 -0.81 -21.37 3.53
N VAL A 84 -2.06 -21.77 3.27
CA VAL A 84 -2.98 -21.03 2.38
C VAL A 84 -3.26 -19.65 2.93
N PHE A 85 -3.50 -19.51 4.24
CA PHE A 85 -3.72 -18.22 4.87
C PHE A 85 -2.48 -17.32 4.80
N THR A 86 -1.28 -17.88 5.00
CA THR A 86 -0.01 -17.16 4.81
C THR A 86 0.15 -16.68 3.37
N HIS A 87 -0.14 -17.52 2.36
CA HIS A 87 -0.12 -17.10 0.96
C HIS A 87 -1.16 -16.01 0.66
N TRP A 88 -2.38 -16.18 1.17
CA TRP A 88 -3.45 -15.20 1.01
C TRP A 88 -3.07 -13.84 1.61
N LEU A 89 -2.44 -13.80 2.78
CA LEU A 89 -1.95 -12.53 3.35
C LEU A 89 -0.90 -11.84 2.48
N HIS A 90 -0.14 -12.59 1.68
CA HIS A 90 0.93 -12.05 0.84
C HIS A 90 0.45 -11.57 -0.53
N VAL A 91 -0.49 -12.29 -1.13
CA VAL A 91 -0.92 -12.04 -2.52
C VAL A 91 -2.35 -11.48 -2.57
N ALA A 92 -3.08 -11.52 -1.45
CA ALA A 92 -4.52 -11.26 -1.35
C ALA A 92 -5.36 -12.11 -2.31
N ARG A 93 -4.83 -13.26 -2.70
CA ARG A 93 -5.51 -14.28 -3.51
C ARG A 93 -5.45 -15.59 -2.74
N PRO A 94 -6.57 -16.31 -2.57
CA PRO A 94 -6.57 -17.53 -1.79
C PRO A 94 -5.75 -18.63 -2.48
N PHE A 95 -5.70 -18.62 -3.83
CA PHE A 95 -4.96 -19.59 -4.62
C PHE A 95 -4.37 -18.93 -5.88
N ASP A 96 -3.09 -19.15 -6.13
CA ASP A 96 -2.43 -18.82 -7.41
C ASP A 96 -1.47 -19.94 -7.80
N PHE A 97 -1.94 -20.85 -8.67
CA PHE A 97 -1.13 -21.97 -9.14
C PHE A 97 -0.34 -21.67 -10.42
N SER A 98 -0.16 -20.39 -10.78
CA SER A 98 0.60 -20.02 -11.97
C SER A 98 2.09 -20.34 -11.80
N LEU A 99 2.77 -20.79 -12.85
CA LEU A 99 4.22 -21.03 -12.79
C LEU A 99 5.01 -19.77 -12.39
N GLY A 100 4.48 -18.59 -12.73
CA GLY A 100 5.06 -17.30 -12.33
C GLY A 100 5.07 -17.08 -10.82
N SER A 101 4.00 -17.45 -10.11
CA SER A 101 3.90 -17.29 -8.65
C SER A 101 4.92 -18.16 -7.91
N TYR A 102 5.26 -19.34 -8.45
CA TYR A 102 6.30 -20.21 -7.90
C TYR A 102 7.72 -19.81 -8.32
N ALA A 103 7.90 -19.34 -9.56
CA ALA A 103 9.21 -19.00 -10.09
C ALA A 103 9.77 -17.70 -9.51
N ALA A 104 8.90 -16.72 -9.19
CA ALA A 104 9.35 -15.44 -8.65
C ALA A 104 10.04 -15.58 -7.27
N PRO A 105 9.47 -16.26 -6.26
CA PRO A 105 10.13 -16.51 -4.97
C PRO A 105 11.36 -17.42 -5.06
N ALA A 106 11.49 -18.23 -6.12
CA ALA A 106 12.65 -19.09 -6.32
C ALA A 106 13.92 -18.28 -6.65
N ARG A 107 13.79 -17.07 -7.20
CA ARG A 107 14.92 -16.15 -7.43
C ARG A 107 15.38 -15.58 -6.10
N PHE A 108 16.33 -16.25 -5.43
CA PHE A 108 16.80 -15.84 -4.10
C PHE A 108 17.64 -14.56 -4.11
N TRP A 109 18.35 -14.30 -5.21
CA TRP A 109 19.25 -13.17 -5.37
C TRP A 109 19.00 -12.48 -6.71
N GLY A 110 19.10 -11.14 -6.72
CA GLY A 110 19.05 -10.32 -7.92
C GLY A 110 18.24 -9.05 -7.72
N ALA A 111 18.42 -8.07 -8.60
CA ALA A 111 17.57 -6.90 -8.61
C ALA A 111 16.11 -7.32 -8.87
N GLY A 112 15.20 -6.95 -7.97
CA GLY A 112 13.77 -7.27 -8.06
C GLY A 112 13.38 -8.69 -7.62
N SER A 113 14.26 -9.44 -6.94
CA SER A 113 13.83 -10.68 -6.28
C SER A 113 12.92 -10.39 -5.09
N PRO A 114 11.71 -10.99 -5.03
CA PRO A 114 10.85 -10.84 -3.87
C PRO A 114 11.55 -11.43 -2.64
N ASN A 115 11.82 -10.59 -1.66
CA ASN A 115 12.52 -10.96 -0.43
C ASN A 115 11.53 -11.06 0.74
N LEU A 116 11.98 -11.56 1.89
CA LEU A 116 11.14 -11.64 3.09
C LEU A 116 10.71 -10.24 3.59
N ASN A 117 11.48 -9.18 3.31
CA ASN A 117 11.06 -7.82 3.66
C ASN A 117 9.86 -7.37 2.81
N ASP A 118 9.71 -7.87 1.57
CA ASP A 118 8.52 -7.60 0.77
C ASP A 118 7.27 -8.18 1.43
N PHE A 119 7.40 -9.30 2.14
CA PHE A 119 6.32 -9.88 2.95
C PHE A 119 5.88 -9.00 4.13
N ILE A 120 6.79 -8.15 4.61
CA ILE A 120 6.55 -7.20 5.71
C ILE A 120 5.97 -5.88 5.22
N LEU A 121 6.27 -5.52 3.98
CA LEU A 121 5.95 -4.23 3.40
C LEU A 121 4.73 -4.28 2.50
N TYR A 122 4.50 -5.43 1.87
CA TYR A 122 3.44 -5.68 0.92
C TYR A 122 2.70 -6.98 1.26
N PRO A 123 1.36 -6.99 1.18
CA PRO A 123 0.47 -5.87 0.88
C PRO A 123 0.25 -4.95 2.09
N ILE A 124 0.30 -5.49 3.30
CA ILE A 124 0.09 -4.72 4.53
C ILE A 124 1.44 -4.38 5.14
N SER A 125 1.81 -3.10 5.11
CA SER A 125 3.04 -2.64 5.73
C SER A 125 2.95 -2.71 7.26
N VAL A 126 3.87 -3.42 7.92
CA VAL A 126 3.95 -3.45 9.39
C VAL A 126 4.23 -2.07 9.99
N VAL A 127 4.76 -1.14 9.20
CA VAL A 127 5.03 0.23 9.63
C VAL A 127 3.71 1.00 9.79
N GLN A 128 2.75 0.74 8.90
CA GLN A 128 1.42 1.34 8.93
C GLN A 128 0.49 0.61 9.90
N VAL A 129 0.61 -0.72 9.99
CA VAL A 129 -0.21 -1.58 10.86
C VAL A 129 0.70 -2.44 11.75
N PRO A 130 1.22 -1.91 12.88
CA PRO A 130 2.16 -2.64 13.73
C PRO A 130 1.64 -3.97 14.26
N VAL A 131 0.33 -4.11 14.49
CA VAL A 131 -0.27 -5.38 14.91
C VAL A 131 -0.08 -6.48 13.87
N HIS A 132 0.06 -6.14 12.59
CA HIS A 132 0.36 -7.11 11.53
C HIS A 132 1.73 -7.77 11.73
N ALA A 133 2.71 -7.09 12.34
CA ALA A 133 3.99 -7.70 12.72
C ALA A 133 3.80 -8.90 13.65
N ALA A 134 2.84 -8.81 14.58
CA ALA A 134 2.51 -9.90 15.49
C ALA A 134 1.85 -11.07 14.77
N VAL A 135 0.91 -10.78 13.86
CA VAL A 135 0.26 -11.79 13.00
C VAL A 135 1.32 -12.54 12.19
N LEU A 136 2.18 -11.81 11.47
CA LEU A 136 3.25 -12.39 10.66
C LEU A 136 4.22 -13.22 11.50
N GLY A 137 4.68 -12.69 12.64
CA GLY A 137 5.59 -13.40 13.52
C GLY A 137 5.01 -14.72 14.03
N LEU A 138 3.74 -14.75 14.43
CA LEU A 138 3.05 -15.96 14.89
C LEU A 138 2.83 -16.98 13.77
N LEU A 139 2.51 -16.53 12.55
CA LEU A 139 2.36 -17.41 11.39
C LEU A 139 3.67 -18.10 11.04
N VAL A 140 4.75 -17.31 10.92
CA VAL A 140 6.09 -17.83 10.59
C VAL A 140 6.56 -18.76 11.70
N ALA A 141 6.32 -18.41 12.97
CA ALA A 141 6.63 -19.29 14.09
C ALA A 141 5.92 -20.65 13.99
N ALA A 142 4.63 -20.68 13.64
CA ALA A 142 3.89 -21.92 13.45
C ALA A 142 4.40 -22.71 12.24
N ILE A 143 4.68 -22.03 11.11
CA ILE A 143 5.29 -22.64 9.92
C ILE A 143 6.60 -23.35 10.28
N VAL A 144 7.43 -22.72 11.12
CA VAL A 144 8.75 -23.25 11.51
C VAL A 144 8.65 -24.37 12.55
N ALA A 145 7.89 -24.15 13.61
CA ALA A 145 7.86 -25.06 14.75
C ALA A 145 7.22 -26.42 14.41
N VAL A 146 6.14 -26.44 13.62
CA VAL A 146 5.34 -27.65 13.40
C VAL A 146 6.14 -28.76 12.69
N PRO A 147 6.78 -28.55 11.53
CA PRO A 147 7.54 -29.60 10.85
C PRO A 147 8.67 -30.17 11.71
N ILE A 148 9.38 -29.31 12.44
CA ILE A 148 10.49 -29.71 13.33
C ILE A 148 9.97 -30.60 14.46
N VAL A 149 8.87 -30.21 15.10
CA VAL A 149 8.24 -30.99 16.17
C VAL A 149 7.68 -32.31 15.64
N ILE A 150 7.09 -32.33 14.44
CA ILE A 150 6.63 -33.56 13.80
C ILE A 150 7.81 -34.47 13.49
N ALA A 151 8.93 -33.95 12.99
CA ALA A 151 10.14 -34.73 12.76
C ALA A 151 10.69 -35.34 14.07
N LEU A 152 10.71 -34.57 15.16
CA LEU A 152 11.15 -35.01 16.48
C LEU A 152 10.25 -36.08 17.11
N LEU A 153 8.93 -35.94 16.97
CA LEU A 153 7.96 -36.81 17.65
C LEU A 153 7.53 -38.02 16.81
N TYR A 154 7.41 -37.87 15.49
CA TYR A 154 6.86 -38.88 14.59
C TYR A 154 7.88 -39.46 13.60
N ARG A 155 9.11 -38.92 13.53
CA ARG A 155 10.18 -39.20 12.55
C ARG A 155 10.08 -38.35 11.27
N LEU A 156 11.21 -38.25 10.57
CA LEU A 156 11.38 -37.42 9.37
C LEU A 156 10.36 -37.66 8.25
N PRO A 157 9.98 -38.90 7.86
CA PRO A 157 9.06 -39.11 6.74
C PRO A 157 7.69 -38.46 6.93
N PHE A 158 7.23 -38.34 8.19
CA PHE A 158 5.94 -37.73 8.50
C PHE A 158 5.98 -36.20 8.50
N ALA A 159 7.18 -35.60 8.50
CA ALA A 159 7.35 -34.16 8.31
C ALA A 159 7.34 -33.77 6.82
N LEU A 160 7.64 -34.69 5.89
CA LEU A 160 7.70 -34.40 4.45
C LEU A 160 6.39 -33.81 3.89
N PRO A 161 5.18 -34.29 4.24
CA PRO A 161 3.94 -33.67 3.79
C PRO A 161 3.77 -32.21 4.27
N PHE A 162 4.27 -31.89 5.47
CA PHE A 162 4.23 -30.53 6.00
C PHE A 162 5.22 -29.63 5.24
N LEU A 163 6.42 -30.12 4.94
CA LEU A 163 7.39 -29.40 4.10
C LEU A 163 6.84 -29.16 2.68
N ALA A 164 6.16 -30.15 2.12
CA ALA A 164 5.47 -30.00 0.83
C ALA A 164 4.35 -28.96 0.90
N ALA A 165 3.61 -28.85 2.01
CA ALA A 165 2.60 -27.82 2.21
C ALA A 165 3.20 -26.40 2.21
N VAL A 166 4.36 -26.19 2.85
CA VAL A 166 5.07 -24.90 2.79
C VAL A 166 5.49 -24.55 1.36
N LEU A 167 6.01 -25.53 0.61
CA LEU A 167 6.42 -25.33 -0.77
C LEU A 167 5.22 -25.02 -1.69
N LEU A 168 4.15 -25.81 -1.61
CA LEU A 168 3.05 -25.78 -2.56
C LEU A 168 1.98 -24.74 -2.23
N PHE A 169 1.63 -24.58 -0.95
CA PHE A 169 0.53 -23.71 -0.52
C PHE A 169 1.00 -22.36 0.01
N ALA A 170 2.15 -22.29 0.70
CA ALA A 170 2.68 -20.99 1.16
C ALA A 170 3.57 -20.30 0.11
N HIS A 171 3.96 -20.99 -0.97
CA HIS A 171 4.88 -20.52 -2.01
C HIS A 171 6.25 -20.05 -1.48
N MET A 172 6.76 -20.73 -0.44
CA MET A 172 8.04 -20.37 0.18
C MET A 172 9.08 -21.49 -0.03
N PRO A 173 9.68 -21.62 -1.25
CA PRO A 173 10.60 -22.72 -1.55
C PRO A 173 11.85 -22.72 -0.67
N TRP A 174 12.42 -21.54 -0.38
CA TRP A 174 13.60 -21.41 0.47
C TRP A 174 13.31 -21.71 1.94
N MET A 175 12.13 -21.33 2.44
CA MET A 175 11.67 -21.74 3.76
C MET A 175 11.49 -23.26 3.84
N ALA A 176 10.89 -23.90 2.83
CA ALA A 176 10.73 -25.35 2.80
C ALA A 176 12.08 -26.09 2.79
N LEU A 177 13.05 -25.60 2.00
CA LEU A 177 14.40 -26.17 1.94
C LEU A 177 15.15 -26.06 3.27
N THR A 178 15.10 -24.89 3.91
CA THR A 178 15.76 -24.65 5.19
C THR A 178 15.08 -25.42 6.32
N LEU A 179 13.75 -25.54 6.29
CA LEU A 179 13.00 -26.38 7.21
C LEU A 179 13.29 -27.87 7.02
N MET A 180 13.54 -28.33 5.79
CA MET A 180 13.97 -29.69 5.52
C MET A 180 15.31 -29.97 6.22
N LEU A 181 16.29 -29.06 6.09
CA LEU A 181 17.56 -29.15 6.80
C LEU A 181 17.36 -29.15 8.33
N SER A 182 16.49 -28.28 8.85
CA SER A 182 16.10 -28.26 10.26
C SER A 182 15.50 -29.59 10.73
N CYS A 183 14.59 -30.19 9.96
CA CYS A 183 13.99 -31.49 10.29
C CYS A 183 15.03 -32.61 10.26
N ILE A 184 16.02 -32.56 9.36
CA ILE A 184 17.13 -33.52 9.33
C ILE A 184 17.99 -33.37 10.58
N LEU A 185 18.41 -32.15 10.93
CA LEU A 185 19.20 -31.88 12.15
C LEU A 185 18.48 -32.35 13.41
N ALA A 186 17.15 -32.22 13.45
CA ALA A 186 16.34 -32.66 14.58
C ALA A 186 16.39 -34.19 14.82
N VAL A 187 16.62 -34.99 13.78
CA VAL A 187 16.56 -36.46 13.83
C VAL A 187 17.95 -37.10 13.89
N VAL A 188 18.98 -36.42 13.37
CA VAL A 188 20.35 -36.94 13.25
C VAL A 188 21.05 -37.06 14.61
N ARG A 189 21.64 -38.24 14.89
CA ARG A 189 22.21 -38.62 16.18
C ARG A 189 23.16 -37.61 16.84
N PRO A 190 24.18 -37.05 16.15
CA PRO A 190 25.11 -36.10 16.78
C PRO A 190 24.45 -34.83 17.35
N PHE A 191 23.28 -34.44 16.85
CA PHE A 191 22.54 -33.26 17.32
C PHE A 191 21.37 -33.62 18.25
N ARG A 192 21.22 -34.92 18.57
CA ARG A 192 20.19 -35.43 19.47
C ARG A 192 20.70 -35.38 20.92
N LEU A 193 20.46 -34.26 21.57
CA LEU A 193 20.72 -34.05 22.99
C LEU A 193 19.75 -34.88 23.84
N SER A 194 20.16 -35.23 25.06
CA SER A 194 19.27 -35.89 26.04
C SER A 194 18.02 -35.05 26.32
N PHE A 195 18.18 -33.72 26.32
CA PHE A 195 17.09 -32.77 26.41
C PHE A 195 16.51 -32.43 25.03
N ARG A 196 15.33 -32.96 24.72
CA ARG A 196 14.66 -32.79 23.41
C ARG A 196 14.44 -31.34 22.98
N PHE A 197 14.19 -30.44 23.92
CA PHE A 197 14.05 -29.03 23.60
C PHE A 197 15.38 -28.42 23.11
N GLY A 198 16.51 -28.84 23.69
CA GLY A 198 17.84 -28.46 23.18
C GLY A 198 18.04 -28.90 21.73
N SER A 199 17.64 -30.14 21.38
CA SER A 199 17.66 -30.59 19.97
C SER A 199 16.75 -29.76 19.07
N ALA A 200 15.57 -29.35 19.56
CA ALA A 200 14.67 -28.47 18.81
C ALA A 200 15.30 -27.09 18.54
N LEU A 201 16.02 -26.53 19.52
CA LEU A 201 16.75 -25.27 19.35
C LEU A 201 17.89 -25.39 18.33
N VAL A 202 18.69 -26.46 18.42
CA VAL A 202 19.75 -26.73 17.43
C VAL A 202 19.16 -26.91 16.04
N ALA A 203 18.03 -27.62 15.93
CA ALA A 203 17.33 -27.81 14.68
C ALA A 203 16.81 -26.49 14.06
N MET A 204 16.54 -25.44 14.84
CA MET A 204 16.11 -24.15 14.28
C MET A 204 17.23 -23.33 13.64
N LEU A 205 18.52 -23.65 13.89
CA LEU A 205 19.64 -22.83 13.42
C LEU A 205 19.63 -22.53 11.91
N PRO A 206 19.33 -23.48 11.00
CA PRO A 206 19.22 -23.19 9.57
C PRO A 206 18.17 -22.14 9.22
N VAL A 207 17.00 -22.19 9.87
CA VAL A 207 15.91 -21.24 9.65
C VAL A 207 16.27 -19.87 10.23
N VAL A 208 16.88 -19.82 11.42
CA VAL A 208 17.35 -18.56 12.02
C VAL A 208 18.37 -17.89 11.10
N LEU A 209 19.32 -18.66 10.56
CA LEU A 209 20.30 -18.18 9.60
C LEU A 209 19.61 -17.66 8.32
N TYR A 210 18.62 -18.38 7.80
CA TYR A 210 17.84 -17.96 6.64
C TYR A 210 17.11 -16.63 6.89
N LEU A 211 16.37 -16.49 7.99
CA LEU A 211 15.67 -15.25 8.35
C LEU A 211 16.66 -14.08 8.51
N TYR A 212 17.83 -14.34 9.09
CA TYR A 212 18.87 -13.32 9.24
C TYR A 212 19.48 -12.89 7.90
N LEU A 213 19.76 -13.83 6.99
CA LEU A 213 20.31 -13.50 5.67
C LEU A 213 19.28 -12.80 4.79
N ALA A 214 18.03 -13.26 4.80
CA ALA A 214 16.97 -12.70 3.99
C ALA A 214 16.56 -11.28 4.41
N THR A 215 16.74 -10.93 5.69
CA THR A 215 16.50 -9.56 6.17
C THR A 215 17.60 -8.57 5.77
N ARG A 216 18.82 -9.05 5.49
CA ARG A 216 19.96 -8.19 5.14
C ARG A 216 20.05 -7.79 3.66
N GLY A 217 19.40 -8.51 2.74
CA GLY A 217 19.61 -8.34 1.30
C GLY A 217 19.12 -7.03 0.67
N GLY A 218 18.40 -6.16 1.38
CA GLY A 218 17.70 -5.00 0.80
C GLY A 218 18.32 -3.62 1.07
N THR A 219 19.61 -3.52 1.44
CA THR A 219 20.20 -2.29 1.99
C THR A 219 20.17 -1.06 1.08
N GLU A 220 20.06 -1.21 -0.25
CA GLU A 220 20.07 -0.05 -1.16
C GLU A 220 18.82 0.83 -1.01
N GLN A 221 17.64 0.23 -0.78
CA GLN A 221 16.39 0.99 -0.72
C GLN A 221 16.15 1.62 0.67
N TYR A 222 16.85 1.14 1.71
CA TYR A 222 16.68 1.57 3.11
C TYR A 222 17.96 2.12 3.75
N GLY A 223 18.98 2.46 2.96
CA GLY A 223 20.25 3.00 3.47
C GLY A 223 20.04 4.21 4.40
N ALA A 224 19.07 5.05 4.08
CA ALA A 224 18.70 6.25 4.83
C ALA A 224 17.62 6.04 5.92
N ALA A 225 17.09 4.83 6.10
CA ALA A 225 16.04 4.58 7.09
C ALA A 225 16.59 4.72 8.51
N SER A 226 15.81 5.35 9.40
CA SER A 226 16.17 5.52 10.81
C SER A 226 16.42 4.15 11.49
N PRO A 227 17.31 4.08 12.52
CA PRO A 227 17.53 2.84 13.27
C PRO A 227 16.25 2.24 13.85
N THR A 228 15.31 3.09 14.26
CA THR A 228 13.98 2.68 14.76
C THR A 228 13.16 1.97 13.68
N HIS A 229 13.21 2.44 12.44
CA HIS A 229 12.53 1.81 11.32
C HIS A 229 13.12 0.43 11.00
N LYS A 230 14.46 0.30 11.03
CA LYS A 230 15.14 -0.99 10.85
C LYS A 230 14.75 -2.00 11.93
N LEU A 231 14.60 -1.55 13.19
CA LEU A 231 14.14 -2.41 14.28
C LEU A 231 12.69 -2.89 14.07
N LEU A 232 11.80 -2.00 13.62
CA LEU A 232 10.40 -2.36 13.32
C LEU A 232 10.31 -3.40 12.20
N LEU A 233 11.14 -3.30 11.17
CA LEU A 233 11.20 -4.30 10.09
C LEU A 233 11.78 -5.64 10.56
N ALA A 234 12.62 -5.64 11.60
CA ALA A 234 13.14 -6.87 12.19
C ALA A 234 12.18 -7.55 13.18
N ALA A 235 11.22 -6.80 13.74
CA ALA A 235 10.35 -7.23 14.83
C ALA A 235 9.54 -8.51 14.53
N PRO A 236 8.91 -8.70 13.34
CA PRO A 236 8.17 -9.93 13.03
C PRO A 236 9.06 -11.18 13.11
N TRP A 237 10.32 -11.09 12.67
CA TRP A 237 11.24 -12.23 12.64
C TRP A 237 11.76 -12.59 14.02
N VAL A 238 12.12 -11.59 14.82
CA VAL A 238 12.51 -11.80 16.21
C VAL A 238 11.36 -12.44 16.98
N LEU A 239 10.14 -11.90 16.81
CA LEU A 239 8.94 -12.49 17.40
C LEU A 239 8.71 -13.92 16.89
N ALA A 240 8.92 -14.20 15.60
CA ALA A 240 8.76 -15.53 15.05
C ALA A 240 9.70 -16.56 15.70
N ILE A 241 10.97 -16.19 15.89
CA ILE A 241 11.96 -17.07 16.54
C ILE A 241 11.58 -17.34 18.00
N LEU A 242 11.26 -16.28 18.75
CA LEU A 242 10.88 -16.40 20.16
C LEU A 242 9.59 -17.23 20.31
N ALA A 243 8.58 -16.93 19.49
CA ALA A 243 7.31 -17.64 19.54
C ALA A 243 7.48 -19.11 19.12
N ALA A 244 8.30 -19.42 18.10
CA ALA A 244 8.60 -20.80 17.72
C ALA A 244 9.27 -21.58 18.87
N CYS A 245 10.23 -20.98 19.57
CA CYS A 245 10.82 -21.57 20.78
C CYS A 245 9.74 -21.90 21.83
N VAL A 246 8.90 -20.93 22.17
CA VAL A 246 7.81 -21.12 23.15
C VAL A 246 6.87 -22.23 22.71
N MET A 247 6.46 -22.24 21.44
CA MET A 247 5.58 -23.25 20.86
C MET A 247 6.17 -24.65 20.97
N MET A 248 7.43 -24.85 20.56
CA MET A 248 8.11 -26.14 20.67
C MET A 248 8.22 -26.59 22.13
N GLY A 249 8.54 -25.67 23.05
CA GLY A 249 8.58 -25.95 24.49
C GLY A 249 7.24 -26.44 25.03
N VAL A 250 6.15 -25.74 24.70
CA VAL A 250 4.78 -26.11 25.10
C VAL A 250 4.37 -27.46 24.51
N VAL A 251 4.62 -27.71 23.22
CA VAL A 251 4.27 -28.99 22.59
C VAL A 251 5.06 -30.14 23.21
N LEU A 252 6.36 -29.96 23.47
CA LEU A 252 7.19 -30.98 24.11
C LEU A 252 6.79 -31.23 25.57
N LEU A 253 6.41 -30.18 26.31
CA LEU A 253 5.88 -30.27 27.67
C LEU A 253 4.57 -31.07 27.71
N ILE A 254 3.59 -30.69 26.87
CA ILE A 254 2.31 -31.41 26.76
C ILE A 254 2.55 -32.84 26.30
N SER A 255 3.44 -33.05 25.32
CA SER A 255 3.80 -34.39 24.87
C SER A 255 4.39 -35.21 26.02
N ARG A 256 5.23 -34.63 26.88
CA ARG A 256 5.74 -35.30 28.08
C ARG A 256 4.63 -35.62 29.08
N LEU A 257 3.71 -34.69 29.34
CA LEU A 257 2.59 -34.88 30.27
C LEU A 257 1.64 -36.00 29.84
N VAL A 258 1.49 -36.22 28.54
CA VAL A 258 0.63 -37.28 27.99
C VAL A 258 1.45 -38.51 27.56
N ASP A 259 2.62 -38.75 28.14
CA ASP A 259 3.50 -39.91 27.84
C ASP A 259 3.77 -40.12 26.36
N TYR A 260 4.01 -39.03 25.64
CA TYR A 260 4.19 -38.97 24.19
C TYR A 260 3.06 -39.63 23.42
N ARG A 261 1.83 -39.60 23.96
CA ARG A 261 0.66 -40.11 23.24
C ARG A 261 0.42 -39.26 21.99
N PRO A 262 0.22 -39.92 20.84
CA PRO A 262 -0.13 -39.24 19.60
C PRO A 262 -1.48 -38.55 19.78
N GLY A 263 -1.44 -37.22 19.87
CA GLY A 263 -2.61 -36.38 20.06
C GLY A 263 -2.42 -35.13 20.91
N GLY A 264 -1.39 -35.08 21.77
CA GLY A 264 -1.08 -33.87 22.53
C GLY A 264 -0.70 -32.67 21.64
N VAL A 265 -0.18 -32.94 20.43
CA VAL A 265 0.26 -31.92 19.47
C VAL A 265 -0.93 -31.18 18.83
N ALA A 266 -2.03 -31.88 18.55
CA ALA A 266 -3.09 -31.35 17.71
C ALA A 266 -3.83 -30.13 18.31
N PRO A 267 -4.22 -30.12 19.60
CA PRO A 267 -4.82 -28.95 20.22
C PRO A 267 -3.88 -27.74 20.21
N VAL A 268 -2.57 -27.95 20.40
CA VAL A 268 -1.59 -26.87 20.41
C VAL A 268 -1.45 -26.27 19.01
N VAL A 269 -1.34 -27.11 17.97
CA VAL A 269 -1.30 -26.66 16.57
C VAL A 269 -2.58 -25.92 16.20
N ALA A 270 -3.74 -26.38 16.65
CA ALA A 270 -5.02 -25.71 16.41
C ALA A 270 -5.06 -24.30 17.05
N VAL A 271 -4.64 -24.16 18.30
CA VAL A 271 -4.54 -22.85 18.98
C VAL A 271 -3.52 -21.95 18.28
N MET A 272 -2.38 -22.51 17.87
CA MET A 272 -1.33 -21.78 17.16
C MET A 272 -1.78 -21.27 15.79
N PHE A 273 -2.64 -22.01 15.09
CA PHE A 273 -3.27 -21.55 13.85
C PHE A 273 -4.37 -20.51 14.11
N ALA A 274 -5.25 -20.78 15.07
CA ALA A 274 -6.39 -19.91 15.36
C ALA A 274 -5.95 -18.52 15.85
N THR A 275 -4.90 -18.43 16.66
CA THR A 275 -4.44 -17.17 17.26
C THR A 275 -4.10 -16.08 16.23
N PRO A 276 -3.19 -16.28 15.25
CA PRO A 276 -2.89 -15.26 14.24
C PRO A 276 -4.09 -14.95 13.33
N VAL A 277 -4.94 -15.94 13.02
CA VAL A 277 -6.16 -15.75 12.21
C VAL A 277 -7.16 -14.85 12.93
N ILE A 278 -7.45 -15.13 14.21
CA ILE A 278 -8.33 -14.32 15.05
C ILE A 278 -7.75 -12.91 15.23
N LEU A 279 -6.45 -12.81 15.50
CA LEU A 279 -5.77 -11.52 15.66
C LEU A 279 -5.86 -10.68 14.39
N PHE A 280 -5.68 -11.30 13.22
CA PHE A 280 -5.83 -10.65 11.92
C PHE A 280 -7.27 -10.14 11.73
N HIS A 281 -8.28 -11.00 11.87
CA HIS A 281 -9.67 -10.58 11.68
C HIS A 281 -10.14 -9.51 12.67
N ALA A 282 -9.68 -9.58 13.92
CA ALA A 282 -10.11 -8.65 14.97
C ALA A 282 -9.41 -7.29 14.91
N ARG A 283 -8.16 -7.21 14.42
CA ARG A 283 -7.33 -5.99 14.50
C ARG A 283 -6.89 -5.41 13.17
N VAL A 284 -6.79 -6.23 12.14
CA VAL A 284 -6.32 -5.82 10.81
C VAL A 284 -7.51 -5.74 9.86
N GLY A 285 -8.28 -6.82 9.73
CA GLY A 285 -9.45 -6.91 8.88
C GLY A 285 -9.12 -7.33 7.44
N VAL A 286 -10.11 -7.92 6.78
CA VAL A 286 -10.03 -8.30 5.35
C VAL A 286 -10.05 -7.06 4.47
N ASP A 287 -10.80 -6.04 4.88
CA ASP A 287 -10.92 -4.75 4.20
C ASP A 287 -9.58 -4.00 4.14
N GLU A 288 -8.74 -4.06 5.18
CA GLU A 288 -7.37 -3.54 5.12
C GLU A 288 -6.56 -4.24 4.03
N LEU A 289 -6.56 -5.57 4.00
CA LEU A 289 -5.79 -6.34 3.03
C LEU A 289 -6.17 -5.97 1.60
N GLU A 290 -7.47 -5.99 1.30
CA GLU A 290 -7.99 -5.69 -0.03
C GLU A 290 -7.78 -4.23 -0.40
N TYR A 291 -7.95 -3.29 0.54
CA TYR A 291 -7.66 -1.88 0.31
C TYR A 291 -6.19 -1.66 -0.05
N ARG A 292 -5.25 -2.28 0.69
CA ARG A 292 -3.82 -2.11 0.44
C ARG A 292 -3.40 -2.65 -0.92
N VAL A 293 -3.98 -3.77 -1.34
CA VAL A 293 -3.76 -4.33 -2.68
C VAL A 293 -4.29 -3.40 -3.74
N LEU A 294 -5.52 -2.89 -3.55
CA LEU A 294 -6.14 -1.92 -4.44
C LEU A 294 -5.30 -0.63 -4.54
N GLU A 295 -4.85 -0.09 -3.41
CA GLU A 295 -4.00 1.09 -3.34
C GLU A 295 -2.65 0.87 -4.03
N ALA A 296 -1.99 -0.26 -3.79
CA ALA A 296 -0.71 -0.56 -4.42
C ALA A 296 -0.84 -0.74 -5.95
N GLN A 297 -1.96 -1.30 -6.41
CA GLN A 297 -2.20 -1.54 -7.84
C GLN A 297 -2.74 -0.32 -8.59
N TYR A 298 -3.57 0.49 -7.95
CA TYR A 298 -4.36 1.53 -8.61
C TYR A 298 -4.30 2.91 -7.93
N GLY A 299 -3.65 3.03 -6.77
CA GLY A 299 -3.48 4.30 -6.08
C GLY A 299 -2.58 5.28 -6.85
N PRO A 300 -2.48 6.54 -6.40
CA PRO A 300 -1.71 7.59 -7.09
C PRO A 300 -0.21 7.29 -7.26
N ARG A 301 0.35 6.41 -6.41
CA ARG A 301 1.74 5.96 -6.45
C ARG A 301 1.92 4.59 -7.12
N SER A 302 0.84 4.00 -7.62
CA SER A 302 0.91 2.72 -8.28
C SER A 302 1.66 2.84 -9.61
N PRO A 303 2.36 1.79 -10.08
CA PRO A 303 2.99 1.79 -11.40
C PRO A 303 1.99 2.04 -12.54
N GLY A 304 0.70 1.76 -12.35
CA GLY A 304 -0.33 2.05 -13.35
C GLY A 304 -0.61 3.54 -13.52
N PHE A 305 -0.52 4.31 -12.43
CA PHE A 305 -1.06 5.68 -12.32
C PHE A 305 -0.04 6.72 -11.80
N GLU A 306 1.22 6.35 -11.68
CA GLU A 306 2.28 7.30 -11.36
C GLU A 306 2.31 8.46 -12.38
N PRO A 307 2.43 9.72 -11.93
CA PRO A 307 2.30 10.90 -12.79
C PRO A 307 3.29 10.93 -13.95
N VAL A 308 4.53 10.46 -13.75
CA VAL A 308 5.55 10.46 -14.79
C VAL A 308 6.23 9.11 -14.82
N GLN A 309 6.18 8.45 -15.98
CA GLN A 309 6.92 7.21 -16.20
C GLN A 309 7.69 7.24 -17.51
N ASN A 310 8.87 6.63 -17.48
CA ASN A 310 9.61 6.33 -18.70
C ASN A 310 8.81 5.28 -19.51
N ALA A 311 8.31 5.68 -20.68
CA ALA A 311 7.55 4.78 -21.54
C ALA A 311 8.47 3.84 -22.34
N GLU A 312 9.78 4.10 -22.37
CA GLU A 312 10.75 3.38 -23.21
C GLU A 312 10.76 1.86 -22.98
N PRO A 313 10.83 1.31 -21.76
CA PRO A 313 10.83 -0.15 -21.57
C PRO A 313 9.55 -0.80 -22.10
N ARG A 314 8.42 -0.10 -21.97
CA ARG A 314 7.11 -0.58 -22.43
C ARG A 314 7.00 -0.51 -23.95
N ILE A 315 7.49 0.58 -24.56
CA ILE A 315 7.58 0.73 -26.00
C ILE A 315 8.47 -0.37 -26.58
N ARG A 316 9.65 -0.62 -25.98
CA ARG A 316 10.54 -1.73 -26.37
C ARG A 316 9.85 -3.08 -26.28
N GLY A 317 9.13 -3.35 -25.19
CA GLY A 317 8.37 -4.60 -25.01
C GLY A 317 7.28 -4.80 -26.06
N LEU A 318 6.56 -3.73 -26.43
CA LEU A 318 5.57 -3.77 -27.50
C LEU A 318 6.22 -4.01 -28.87
N LEU A 319 7.37 -3.38 -29.14
CA LEU A 319 8.12 -3.58 -30.38
C LEU A 319 8.65 -5.01 -30.48
N SER A 320 9.15 -5.59 -29.39
CA SER A 320 9.59 -6.99 -29.38
C SER A 320 8.44 -7.98 -29.56
N GLN A 321 7.21 -7.61 -29.18
CA GLN A 321 6.02 -8.45 -29.44
C GLN A 321 5.56 -8.36 -30.90
N LEU A 322 5.74 -7.20 -31.53
CA LEU A 322 5.37 -6.97 -32.92
C LEU A 322 6.43 -7.48 -33.91
N ALA A 323 7.70 -7.51 -33.52
CA ALA A 323 8.79 -8.02 -34.33
C ALA A 323 9.06 -9.49 -33.99
N THR A 324 8.63 -10.40 -34.86
CA THR A 324 8.96 -11.84 -34.75
C THR A 324 10.40 -12.18 -35.11
N ASP A 325 11.14 -11.23 -35.71
CA ASP A 325 12.53 -11.39 -36.15
C ASP A 325 13.39 -10.24 -35.57
N GLU A 326 14.54 -10.59 -34.99
CA GLU A 326 15.51 -9.66 -34.39
C GLU A 326 16.05 -8.65 -35.43
N ALA A 327 16.19 -9.07 -36.69
CA ALA A 327 16.61 -8.18 -37.77
C ALA A 327 15.52 -7.16 -38.14
N LEU A 328 14.26 -7.57 -38.07
CA LEU A 328 13.13 -6.66 -38.20
C LEU A 328 13.03 -5.73 -37.01
N TYR A 329 13.31 -6.20 -35.79
CA TYR A 329 13.33 -5.36 -34.58
C TYR A 329 14.35 -4.23 -34.68
N GLN A 330 15.59 -4.50 -35.11
CA GLN A 330 16.61 -3.45 -35.26
C GLN A 330 16.23 -2.44 -36.36
N ARG A 331 15.74 -2.90 -37.53
CA ARG A 331 15.25 -1.98 -38.57
C ARG A 331 14.07 -1.15 -38.08
N PHE A 332 13.11 -1.77 -37.39
CA PHE A 332 11.97 -1.06 -36.81
C PHE A 332 12.40 -0.05 -35.76
N ARG A 333 13.44 -0.36 -34.99
CA ARG A 333 14.00 0.54 -33.98
C ARG A 333 14.64 1.75 -34.64
N ASP A 334 15.45 1.55 -35.67
CA ASP A 334 16.11 2.64 -36.39
C ASP A 334 15.07 3.49 -37.13
N ASP A 335 14.11 2.87 -37.82
CA ASP A 335 12.99 3.55 -38.47
C ASP A 335 12.10 4.29 -37.46
N LEU A 336 11.91 3.76 -36.26
CA LEU A 336 11.15 4.41 -35.19
C LEU A 336 11.92 5.60 -34.62
N LEU A 337 13.22 5.45 -34.40
CA LEU A 337 14.06 6.55 -33.94
C LEU A 337 14.05 7.67 -34.99
N ASP A 338 14.23 7.38 -36.26
CA ASP A 338 14.15 8.39 -37.33
C ASP A 338 12.73 8.96 -37.47
N ALA A 339 11.70 8.13 -37.36
CA ALA A 339 10.30 8.56 -37.37
C ALA A 339 9.94 9.47 -36.19
N LEU A 340 10.48 9.23 -34.99
CA LEU A 340 10.31 10.08 -33.82
C LEU A 340 10.83 11.51 -34.04
N HIS A 341 11.69 11.71 -35.05
CA HIS A 341 12.22 13.02 -35.41
C HIS A 341 11.54 13.65 -36.66
N GLY A 342 10.64 12.93 -37.35
CA GLY A 342 10.00 13.37 -38.61
C GLY A 342 8.47 13.49 -38.60
N GLU A 343 7.87 13.71 -39.78
CA GLU A 343 6.41 13.68 -39.97
C GLU A 343 5.78 12.37 -39.46
N THR A 344 4.56 12.48 -38.93
CA THR A 344 3.88 11.46 -38.13
C THR A 344 3.80 10.11 -38.86
N THR A 345 4.69 9.18 -38.56
CA THR A 345 4.69 7.88 -39.22
C THR A 345 3.56 6.99 -38.68
N ARG A 346 3.12 6.02 -39.49
CA ARG A 346 2.14 5.00 -39.07
C ARG A 346 2.54 4.28 -37.77
N ILE A 347 3.84 4.13 -37.52
CA ILE A 347 4.38 3.45 -36.34
C ILE A 347 4.10 4.24 -35.05
N GLN A 348 4.30 5.57 -35.06
CA GLN A 348 3.97 6.41 -33.90
C GLN A 348 2.49 6.30 -33.52
N GLN A 349 1.60 6.30 -34.53
CA GLN A 349 0.16 6.15 -34.32
C GLN A 349 -0.18 4.78 -33.70
N LEU A 350 0.49 3.70 -34.12
CA LEU A 350 0.32 2.37 -33.54
C LEU A 350 0.78 2.30 -32.08
N VAL A 351 1.97 2.83 -31.77
CA VAL A 351 2.50 2.89 -30.40
C VAL A 351 1.56 3.70 -29.50
N ARG A 352 1.17 4.90 -29.95
CA ARG A 352 0.24 5.76 -29.21
C ARG A 352 -1.11 5.08 -28.98
N ARG A 353 -1.67 4.43 -30.01
CA ARG A 353 -2.93 3.68 -29.88
C ARG A 353 -2.80 2.53 -28.88
N SER A 354 -1.69 1.79 -28.89
CA SER A 354 -1.44 0.70 -27.94
C SER A 354 -1.35 1.21 -26.50
N VAL A 355 -0.52 2.24 -26.26
CA VAL A 355 -0.37 2.86 -24.93
C VAL A 355 -1.71 3.40 -24.43
N LEU A 356 -2.49 4.08 -25.28
CA LEU A 356 -3.81 4.60 -24.92
C LEU A 356 -4.80 3.47 -24.62
N THR A 357 -4.83 2.41 -25.45
CA THR A 357 -5.74 1.27 -25.25
C THR A 357 -5.47 0.59 -23.92
N GLN A 358 -4.19 0.37 -23.61
CA GLN A 358 -3.79 -0.22 -22.35
C GLN A 358 -4.09 0.69 -21.16
N PHE A 359 -3.83 1.98 -21.26
CA PHE A 359 -4.20 2.95 -20.23
C PHE A 359 -5.71 2.93 -19.95
N LEU A 360 -6.55 2.88 -20.99
CA LEU A 360 -8.00 2.78 -20.83
C LEU A 360 -8.44 1.46 -20.19
N ALA A 361 -7.75 0.35 -20.48
CA ALA A 361 -7.98 -0.93 -19.83
C ALA A 361 -7.59 -0.88 -18.34
N ASP A 362 -6.42 -0.32 -18.01
CA ASP A 362 -5.94 -0.13 -16.64
C ASP A 362 -6.93 0.76 -15.84
N ARG A 363 -7.41 1.85 -16.46
CA ARG A 363 -8.44 2.75 -15.90
C ARG A 363 -9.75 2.03 -15.60
N ARG A 364 -10.21 1.18 -16.51
CA ARG A 364 -11.44 0.38 -16.32
C ARG A 364 -11.29 -0.63 -15.20
N ALA A 365 -10.18 -1.36 -15.17
CA ALA A 365 -9.88 -2.34 -14.13
C ALA A 365 -9.84 -1.67 -12.75
N ALA A 366 -9.17 -0.52 -12.63
CA ALA A 366 -9.13 0.26 -11.40
C ALA A 366 -10.52 0.72 -10.95
N TYR A 367 -11.35 1.24 -11.86
CA TYR A 367 -12.73 1.64 -11.55
C TYR A 367 -13.59 0.48 -11.07
N GLU A 368 -13.51 -0.68 -11.74
CA GLU A 368 -14.26 -1.89 -11.37
C GLU A 368 -13.80 -2.44 -10.01
N ALA A 369 -12.49 -2.47 -9.75
CA ALA A 369 -11.93 -2.86 -8.46
C ALA A 369 -12.39 -1.96 -7.31
N CYS A 370 -12.40 -0.64 -7.51
CA CYS A 370 -12.92 0.31 -6.52
C CYS A 370 -14.42 0.08 -6.26
N ARG A 371 -15.20 -0.13 -7.31
CA ARG A 371 -16.63 -0.40 -7.18
C ARG A 371 -16.89 -1.71 -6.42
N GLN A 372 -16.12 -2.75 -6.70
CA GLN A 372 -16.21 -4.04 -6.01
C GLN A 372 -15.89 -3.87 -4.52
N PHE A 373 -14.77 -3.22 -4.17
CA PHE A 373 -14.41 -2.98 -2.78
C PHE A 373 -15.51 -2.24 -2.00
N ILE A 374 -16.10 -1.19 -2.58
CA ILE A 374 -17.17 -0.43 -1.93
C ILE A 374 -18.43 -1.28 -1.73
N ALA A 375 -18.72 -2.21 -2.65
CA ALA A 375 -19.86 -3.11 -2.55
C ALA A 375 -19.64 -4.21 -1.49
N ASP A 376 -18.43 -4.75 -1.42
CA ASP A 376 -18.07 -5.83 -0.50
C ASP A 376 -17.85 -5.30 0.94
N HIS A 377 -17.38 -4.05 1.09
CA HIS A 377 -17.06 -3.43 2.39
C HIS A 377 -17.68 -2.04 2.58
N PRO A 378 -19.02 -1.90 2.55
CA PRO A 378 -19.69 -0.59 2.58
C PRO A 378 -19.47 0.20 3.89
N SER A 379 -19.15 -0.50 4.99
CA SER A 379 -18.88 0.11 6.30
C SER A 379 -17.38 0.27 6.60
N SER A 380 -16.49 -0.03 5.64
CA SER A 380 -15.06 0.07 5.89
C SER A 380 -14.62 1.53 6.06
N PRO A 381 -13.69 1.83 6.98
CA PRO A 381 -13.09 3.16 7.08
C PRO A 381 -12.29 3.56 5.82
N TYR A 382 -12.03 2.63 4.90
CA TYR A 382 -11.31 2.86 3.65
C TYR A 382 -12.17 3.39 2.51
N VAL A 383 -13.50 3.39 2.64
CA VAL A 383 -14.40 3.83 1.58
C VAL A 383 -14.10 5.26 1.07
N PRO A 384 -13.79 6.27 1.91
CA PRO A 384 -13.40 7.60 1.42
C PRO A 384 -12.17 7.56 0.51
N SER A 385 -11.13 6.84 0.91
CA SER A 385 -9.90 6.64 0.13
C SER A 385 -10.18 5.94 -1.20
N VAL A 386 -11.04 4.91 -1.21
CA VAL A 386 -11.40 4.19 -2.43
C VAL A 386 -12.26 5.03 -3.37
N LEU A 387 -13.18 5.86 -2.85
CA LEU A 387 -13.92 6.83 -3.65
C LEU A 387 -12.98 7.88 -4.28
N TYR A 388 -11.98 8.33 -3.54
CA TYR A 388 -10.95 9.24 -4.05
C TYR A 388 -10.12 8.61 -5.17
N ILE A 389 -9.65 7.36 -4.99
CA ILE A 389 -8.97 6.61 -6.07
C ILE A 389 -9.89 6.46 -7.26
N GLN A 390 -11.14 6.02 -7.06
CA GLN A 390 -12.11 5.81 -8.12
C GLN A 390 -12.36 7.08 -8.95
N ALA A 391 -12.54 8.21 -8.29
CA ALA A 391 -12.78 9.48 -8.96
C ALA A 391 -11.50 10.00 -9.65
N GLY A 392 -10.35 9.91 -8.98
CA GLY A 392 -9.04 10.27 -9.54
C GLY A 392 -8.68 9.46 -10.78
N VAL A 393 -8.96 8.16 -10.81
CA VAL A 393 -8.79 7.28 -11.98
C VAL A 393 -9.66 7.75 -13.15
N LEU A 394 -10.90 8.17 -12.91
CA LEU A 394 -11.79 8.70 -13.95
C LEU A 394 -11.30 10.06 -14.49
N ASP A 395 -10.71 10.89 -13.62
CA ASP A 395 -10.12 12.18 -13.97
C ASP A 395 -8.76 12.06 -14.65
N THR A 396 -8.06 10.94 -14.45
CA THR A 396 -6.72 10.72 -14.99
C THR A 396 -6.76 10.68 -16.52
N ARG A 397 -5.85 11.43 -17.14
CA ARG A 397 -5.65 11.51 -18.59
C ARG A 397 -4.18 11.40 -18.94
N LEU A 398 -3.92 11.01 -20.18
CA LEU A 398 -2.58 10.92 -20.76
C LEU A 398 -2.23 12.23 -21.48
N ASP A 399 -1.08 12.83 -21.17
CA ASP A 399 -0.55 13.95 -21.94
C ASP A 399 0.11 13.43 -23.23
N GLU A 400 -0.62 13.57 -24.34
CA GLU A 400 -0.18 13.13 -25.66
C GLU A 400 0.93 14.01 -26.28
N ARG A 401 1.22 15.17 -25.67
CA ARG A 401 2.36 16.02 -26.07
C ARG A 401 3.65 15.36 -25.66
N ARG A 402 3.72 14.93 -24.40
CA ARG A 402 4.88 14.30 -23.76
C ARG A 402 5.24 12.95 -24.35
N LEU A 403 4.23 12.22 -24.82
CA LEU A 403 4.46 10.96 -25.51
C LEU A 403 5.15 11.13 -26.87
N ALA A 404 5.06 12.32 -27.48
CA ALA A 404 5.67 12.63 -28.77
C ALA A 404 6.99 13.42 -28.65
N GLU A 405 7.48 13.64 -27.43
CA GLU A 405 8.79 14.24 -27.22
C GLU A 405 9.92 13.25 -27.57
N ARG A 406 11.13 13.80 -27.74
CA ARG A 406 12.34 13.01 -28.08
C ARG A 406 12.60 11.88 -27.08
N GLU A 407 12.29 12.12 -25.81
CA GLU A 407 12.26 11.11 -24.76
C GLU A 407 10.78 10.81 -24.44
N PRO A 408 10.19 9.75 -25.01
CA PRO A 408 8.77 9.49 -24.83
C PRO A 408 8.48 9.17 -23.36
N ARG A 409 7.75 10.07 -22.70
CA ARG A 409 7.31 9.91 -21.31
C ARG A 409 5.80 9.71 -21.28
N ARG A 410 5.36 8.73 -20.48
CA ARG A 410 3.96 8.59 -20.13
C ARG A 410 3.71 9.54 -18.97
N GLU A 411 3.26 10.75 -19.28
CA GLU A 411 2.84 11.73 -18.27
C GLU A 411 1.32 11.67 -18.11
N LEU A 412 0.87 11.44 -16.88
CA LEU A 412 -0.52 11.39 -16.48
C LEU A 412 -0.85 12.64 -15.67
N TYR A 413 -2.02 13.21 -15.90
CA TYR A 413 -2.51 14.38 -15.17
C TYR A 413 -3.95 14.19 -14.71
N THR A 414 -4.31 14.86 -13.61
CA THR A 414 -5.62 14.79 -12.95
C THR A 414 -6.20 16.17 -12.65
N ASP A 415 -5.56 17.24 -13.11
CA ASP A 415 -5.96 18.63 -12.88
C ASP A 415 -7.13 19.11 -13.75
N PHE A 416 -7.65 18.26 -14.64
CA PHE A 416 -8.80 18.56 -15.50
C PHE A 416 -9.91 17.49 -15.34
N PRO A 417 -10.87 17.67 -14.41
CA PRO A 417 -11.81 16.62 -14.02
C PRO A 417 -12.74 16.18 -15.16
N HIS A 418 -13.06 14.89 -15.21
CA HIS A 418 -13.96 14.30 -16.19
C HIS A 418 -15.41 14.32 -15.70
N VAL A 419 -16.39 14.52 -16.59
CA VAL A 419 -17.82 14.58 -16.17
C VAL A 419 -18.28 13.27 -15.48
N GLN A 420 -17.71 12.14 -15.87
CA GLN A 420 -18.04 10.83 -15.26
C GLN A 420 -17.62 10.70 -13.80
N SER A 421 -16.64 11.49 -13.31
CA SER A 421 -16.20 11.43 -11.91
C SER A 421 -17.13 12.19 -10.97
N GLU A 422 -18.02 13.05 -11.49
CA GLU A 422 -18.86 13.93 -10.69
C GLU A 422 -19.68 13.17 -9.64
N ALA A 423 -20.34 12.07 -10.04
CA ALA A 423 -21.15 11.28 -9.13
C ALA A 423 -20.33 10.69 -7.97
N THR A 424 -19.09 10.27 -8.26
CA THR A 424 -18.16 9.73 -7.25
C THR A 424 -17.66 10.83 -6.32
N TRP A 425 -17.26 12.00 -6.86
CA TRP A 425 -16.87 13.15 -6.04
C TRP A 425 -18.00 13.65 -5.16
N LEU A 426 -19.22 13.73 -5.68
CA LEU A 426 -20.41 14.11 -4.93
C LEU A 426 -20.71 13.11 -3.81
N LYS A 427 -20.56 11.81 -4.09
CA LYS A 427 -20.71 10.76 -3.08
C LYS A 427 -19.68 10.90 -1.96
N LEU A 428 -18.40 11.12 -2.30
CA LEU A 428 -17.34 11.35 -1.33
C LEU A 428 -17.63 12.57 -0.44
N LEU A 429 -17.97 13.71 -1.04
CA LEU A 429 -18.27 14.95 -0.31
C LEU A 429 -19.49 14.82 0.61
N ARG A 430 -20.58 14.19 0.13
CA ARG A 430 -21.83 14.09 0.90
C ARG A 430 -21.79 13.04 2.00
N GLN A 431 -21.16 11.89 1.75
CA GLN A 431 -21.16 10.77 2.71
C GLN A 431 -20.00 10.88 3.71
N TYR A 432 -18.91 11.54 3.33
CA TYR A 432 -17.70 11.67 4.16
C TYR A 432 -17.22 13.12 4.20
N PRO A 433 -18.07 14.07 4.64
CA PRO A 433 -17.72 15.48 4.69
C PRO A 433 -16.52 15.76 5.61
N ASP A 434 -16.29 14.93 6.63
CA ASP A 434 -15.20 15.11 7.59
C ASP A 434 -13.86 14.54 7.11
N SER A 435 -13.84 13.74 6.03
CA SER A 435 -12.60 13.23 5.46
C SER A 435 -11.82 14.39 4.82
N PRO A 436 -10.49 14.48 4.99
CA PRO A 436 -9.68 15.50 4.32
C PRO A 436 -9.78 15.43 2.79
N LEU A 437 -10.10 14.26 2.23
CA LEU A 437 -10.29 14.06 0.79
C LEU A 437 -11.53 14.79 0.25
N SER A 438 -12.46 15.20 1.11
CA SER A 438 -13.63 16.00 0.73
C SER A 438 -13.24 17.37 0.16
N ILE A 439 -12.08 17.92 0.56
CA ILE A 439 -11.54 19.18 0.01
C ILE A 439 -11.25 19.03 -1.50
N ALA A 440 -10.61 17.93 -1.89
CA ALA A 440 -10.37 17.65 -3.30
C ALA A 440 -11.68 17.41 -4.05
N ALA A 441 -12.61 16.68 -3.46
CA ALA A 441 -13.94 16.45 -4.04
C ALA A 441 -14.69 17.76 -4.32
N ALA A 442 -14.72 18.67 -3.34
CA ALA A 442 -15.35 19.98 -3.49
C ALA A 442 -14.68 20.82 -4.59
N LEU A 443 -13.35 20.82 -4.69
CA LEU A 443 -12.64 21.55 -5.75
C LEU A 443 -13.01 20.99 -7.13
N ARG A 444 -12.98 19.67 -7.30
CA ARG A 444 -13.34 19.03 -8.57
C ARG A 444 -14.80 19.28 -8.95
N LEU A 445 -15.70 19.29 -7.97
CA LEU A 445 -17.10 19.65 -8.20
C LEU A 445 -17.24 21.13 -8.62
N ALA A 446 -16.52 22.06 -7.97
CA ALA A 446 -16.52 23.46 -8.37
C ALA A 446 -16.04 23.66 -9.82
N GLU A 447 -14.94 23.02 -10.20
CA GLU A 447 -14.42 23.03 -11.58
C GLU A 447 -15.45 22.47 -12.58
N LEU A 448 -16.11 21.35 -12.24
CA LEU A 448 -17.14 20.75 -13.09
C LEU A 448 -18.39 21.64 -13.23
N ARG A 449 -18.80 22.33 -12.16
CA ARG A 449 -19.93 23.28 -12.15
C ARG A 449 -19.63 24.52 -12.98
N LEU A 450 -18.44 25.07 -12.84
CA LEU A 450 -17.97 26.21 -13.63
C LEU A 450 -18.01 25.90 -15.13
N ARG A 451 -17.59 24.70 -15.56
CA ARG A 451 -17.68 24.27 -16.97
C ARG A 451 -19.11 24.15 -17.51
N ARG A 452 -20.09 23.95 -16.62
CA ARG A 452 -21.52 23.96 -17.00
C ARG A 452 -22.13 25.37 -17.01
N GLY A 453 -21.37 26.39 -16.63
CA GLY A 453 -21.86 27.76 -16.45
C GLY A 453 -22.58 27.98 -15.12
N ASP A 454 -22.56 27.00 -14.21
CA ASP A 454 -23.18 27.07 -12.88
C ASP A 454 -22.20 27.71 -11.89
N VAL A 455 -22.04 29.03 -12.02
CA VAL A 455 -21.04 29.82 -11.27
C VAL A 455 -21.36 29.89 -9.78
N ASP A 456 -22.64 30.00 -9.42
CA ASP A 456 -23.07 30.08 -8.02
C ASP A 456 -22.77 28.76 -7.29
N ALA A 457 -23.15 27.61 -7.86
CA ALA A 457 -22.82 26.33 -7.25
C ALA A 457 -21.30 26.09 -7.18
N ALA A 458 -20.53 26.60 -8.14
CA ALA A 458 -19.07 26.53 -8.08
C ALA A 458 -18.54 27.34 -6.87
N MET A 459 -19.04 28.56 -6.64
CA MET A 459 -18.70 29.38 -5.49
C MET A 459 -19.08 28.71 -4.17
N ASP A 460 -20.27 28.12 -4.06
CA ASP A 460 -20.72 27.40 -2.86
C ASP A 460 -19.73 26.29 -2.44
N TYR A 461 -19.24 25.51 -3.42
CA TYR A 461 -18.24 24.47 -3.13
C TYR A 461 -16.88 25.04 -2.73
N LEU A 462 -16.47 26.17 -3.29
CA LEU A 462 -15.21 26.84 -2.94
C LEU A 462 -15.29 27.42 -1.54
N GLU A 463 -16.38 28.10 -1.19
CA GLU A 463 -16.63 28.62 0.16
C GLU A 463 -16.66 27.50 1.20
N LEU A 464 -17.20 26.32 0.86
CA LEU A 464 -17.15 25.13 1.71
C LEU A 464 -15.71 24.68 2.01
N ILE A 465 -14.78 24.80 1.05
CA ILE A 465 -13.37 24.47 1.26
C ILE A 465 -12.70 25.54 2.13
N LEU A 466 -12.94 26.81 1.84
CA LEU A 466 -12.26 27.94 2.49
C LEU A 466 -12.70 28.14 3.94
N SER A 467 -13.97 27.86 4.25
CA SER A 467 -14.54 27.90 5.61
C SER A 467 -14.06 26.77 6.52
N ARG A 468 -13.46 25.73 5.96
CA ARG A 468 -12.90 24.62 6.75
C ARG A 468 -11.43 24.86 7.02
N ASP A 469 -11.08 24.77 8.30
CA ASP A 469 -9.68 24.67 8.68
C ASP A 469 -9.14 23.30 8.26
N PRO A 470 -7.95 23.25 7.64
CA PRO A 470 -7.33 21.98 7.32
C PRO A 470 -7.02 21.26 8.62
N ALA A 471 -7.67 20.11 8.84
CA ALA A 471 -7.32 19.23 9.94
C ALA A 471 -5.81 18.93 9.85
N PRO A 472 -5.06 19.00 10.97
CA PRO A 472 -3.63 18.73 10.95
C PRO A 472 -3.41 17.31 10.44
N THR A 473 -2.79 17.19 9.26
CA THR A 473 -2.47 15.90 8.63
C THR A 473 -1.44 15.10 9.43
N THR A 474 -0.71 15.76 10.34
CA THR A 474 0.31 15.17 11.20
C THR A 474 -0.17 15.12 12.65
N ALA A 475 -1.18 14.29 12.93
CA ALA A 475 -1.40 13.86 14.31
C ALA A 475 -0.20 12.99 14.74
N PRO A 476 0.38 13.19 15.95
CA PRO A 476 1.48 12.37 16.42
C PRO A 476 1.04 10.90 16.44
N ALA A 477 1.75 10.07 15.68
CA ALA A 477 1.46 8.64 15.62
C ALA A 477 1.72 8.02 17.00
N SER A 478 0.66 7.73 17.75
CA SER A 478 0.77 6.78 18.86
C SER A 478 1.06 5.40 18.27
N LEU A 479 2.02 4.67 18.84
CA LEU A 479 2.42 3.32 18.41
C LEU A 479 1.24 2.33 18.32
N LEU A 480 0.12 2.63 18.97
CA LEU A 480 -1.08 1.80 18.98
C LEU A 480 -2.24 2.38 18.17
N SER A 481 -2.15 3.64 17.71
CA SER A 481 -3.21 4.26 16.90
C SER A 481 -2.98 3.94 15.43
N ARG A 482 -4.04 3.43 14.78
CA ARG A 482 -4.04 3.23 13.33
C ARG A 482 -3.89 4.61 12.66
N PRO A 483 -2.93 4.81 11.75
CA PRO A 483 -2.89 6.04 10.97
C PRO A 483 -4.20 6.17 10.18
N LEU A 484 -4.62 7.41 9.93
CA LEU A 484 -5.77 7.68 9.08
C LEU A 484 -5.57 7.00 7.71
N PRO A 485 -6.58 6.27 7.20
CA PRO A 485 -6.54 5.64 5.88
C PRO A 485 -6.02 6.53 4.74
N GLU A 486 -6.31 7.83 4.82
CA GLU A 486 -5.95 8.82 3.81
C GLU A 486 -4.45 9.13 3.76
N ALA A 487 -3.72 8.87 4.84
CA ALA A 487 -2.29 9.18 4.93
C ALA A 487 -1.46 8.35 3.93
N SER A 488 -1.89 7.14 3.59
CA SER A 488 -1.16 6.27 2.66
C SER A 488 -1.22 6.75 1.22
N LEU A 489 -2.28 7.48 0.85
CA LEU A 489 -2.44 8.09 -0.47
C LEU A 489 -1.46 9.23 -0.73
N GLY A 490 -0.77 9.72 0.32
CA GLY A 490 0.07 10.92 0.23
C GLY A 490 -0.73 12.17 -0.09
N PHE A 491 -2.00 12.22 0.34
CA PHE A 491 -2.87 13.35 0.08
C PHE A 491 -2.42 14.58 0.87
N GLU A 492 -2.18 15.67 0.16
CA GLU A 492 -1.85 16.97 0.74
C GLU A 492 -3.02 17.95 0.54
N PRO A 493 -3.73 18.38 1.60
CA PRO A 493 -4.86 19.29 1.46
C PRO A 493 -4.49 20.70 0.97
N ARG A 494 -3.27 21.16 1.29
CA ARG A 494 -2.83 22.54 1.04
C ARG A 494 -2.84 22.93 -0.45
N PRO A 495 -2.29 22.14 -1.39
CA PRO A 495 -2.41 22.41 -2.82
C PRO A 495 -3.85 22.60 -3.30
N TYR A 496 -4.80 21.77 -2.84
CA TYR A 496 -6.21 21.88 -3.22
C TYR A 496 -6.85 23.14 -2.66
N ARG A 497 -6.54 23.52 -1.42
CA ARG A 497 -7.03 24.78 -0.84
C ARG A 497 -6.50 26.00 -1.59
N ARG A 498 -5.21 26.02 -1.95
CA ARG A 498 -4.62 27.10 -2.78
C ARG A 498 -5.29 27.18 -4.15
N ALA A 499 -5.52 26.05 -4.80
CA ALA A 499 -6.25 26.01 -6.07
C ALA A 499 -7.70 26.52 -5.92
N ALA A 500 -8.36 26.20 -4.79
CA ALA A 500 -9.69 26.74 -4.48
C ALA A 500 -9.67 28.26 -4.27
N GLU A 501 -8.69 28.81 -3.53
CA GLU A 501 -8.51 30.25 -3.37
C GLU A 501 -8.32 30.95 -4.71
N HIS A 502 -7.47 30.41 -5.58
CA HIS A 502 -7.23 30.94 -6.93
C HIS A 502 -8.51 30.96 -7.76
N LEU A 503 -9.25 29.86 -7.74
CA LEU A 503 -10.48 29.75 -8.52
C LEU A 503 -11.57 30.68 -7.97
N CYS A 504 -11.65 30.83 -6.65
CA CYS A 504 -12.58 31.73 -5.98
C CYS A 504 -12.33 33.19 -6.36
N GLU A 505 -11.08 33.65 -6.28
CA GLU A 505 -10.72 35.02 -6.67
C GLU A 505 -10.96 35.27 -8.16
N LEU A 506 -10.59 34.32 -9.03
CA LEU A 506 -10.85 34.40 -10.46
C LEU A 506 -12.35 34.53 -10.75
N ILE A 507 -13.19 33.70 -10.14
CA ILE A 507 -14.65 33.75 -10.33
C ILE A 507 -15.19 35.07 -9.78
N ALA A 508 -14.82 35.47 -8.57
CA ALA A 508 -15.33 36.68 -7.93
C ALA A 508 -15.06 37.95 -8.74
N ALA A 509 -13.87 38.07 -9.35
CA ALA A 509 -13.51 39.23 -10.16
C ALA A 509 -14.18 39.25 -11.54
N ASN A 510 -14.52 38.07 -12.10
CA ASN A 510 -14.92 37.92 -13.50
C ASN A 510 -16.36 37.47 -13.71
N ARG A 511 -17.09 37.11 -12.66
CA ARG A 511 -18.51 36.75 -12.74
C ARG A 511 -19.37 37.95 -13.13
N ASP A 512 -20.51 37.63 -13.73
CA ASP A 512 -21.55 38.59 -14.10
C ASP A 512 -21.00 39.73 -14.96
N ASP A 513 -20.18 39.37 -15.96
CA ASP A 513 -19.65 40.33 -16.91
C ASP A 513 -20.81 41.10 -17.58
N PRO A 514 -20.77 42.45 -17.64
CA PRO A 514 -21.88 43.24 -18.15
C PRO A 514 -22.28 42.91 -19.59
N ARG A 515 -21.35 42.38 -20.40
CA ARG A 515 -21.55 42.11 -21.82
C ARG A 515 -21.72 40.62 -22.11
N TYR A 516 -20.93 39.78 -21.46
CA TYR A 516 -20.86 38.35 -21.76
C TYR A 516 -21.41 37.45 -20.63
N GLY A 517 -21.85 38.03 -19.53
CA GLY A 517 -22.29 37.28 -18.35
C GLY A 517 -21.19 36.34 -17.85
N ASN A 518 -21.53 35.06 -17.68
CA ASN A 518 -20.62 34.03 -17.19
C ASN A 518 -20.00 33.15 -18.30
N GLU A 519 -20.30 33.44 -19.57
CA GLU A 519 -19.79 32.66 -20.72
C GLU A 519 -18.26 32.63 -20.82
N PRO A 520 -17.51 33.74 -20.57
CA PRO A 520 -16.04 33.71 -20.64
C PRO A 520 -15.43 32.75 -19.63
N LEU A 521 -15.93 32.75 -18.38
CA LEU A 521 -15.48 31.86 -17.31
C LEU A 521 -15.77 30.39 -17.65
N GLN A 522 -16.98 30.11 -18.14
CA GLN A 522 -17.35 28.77 -18.59
C GLN A 522 -16.43 28.27 -19.70
N ALA A 523 -16.17 29.12 -20.69
CA ALA A 523 -15.36 28.77 -21.84
C ALA A 523 -13.89 28.55 -21.45
N LEU A 524 -13.34 29.36 -20.54
CA LEU A 524 -11.99 29.16 -19.98
C LEU A 524 -11.90 27.84 -19.20
N ALA A 525 -12.88 27.55 -18.33
CA ALA A 525 -12.92 26.30 -17.57
C ALA A 525 -13.04 25.06 -18.48
N GLY A 526 -13.59 25.23 -19.69
CA GLY A 526 -13.67 24.19 -20.71
C GLY A 526 -12.35 23.89 -21.42
N LEU A 527 -11.33 24.74 -21.27
CA LEU A 527 -10.03 24.54 -21.90
C LEU A 527 -9.16 23.57 -21.09
N ASP A 528 -8.64 22.57 -21.77
CA ASP A 528 -7.74 21.57 -21.20
C ASP A 528 -6.29 22.04 -21.38
N PRO A 529 -5.55 22.39 -20.29
CA PRO A 529 -4.20 22.94 -20.38
C PRO A 529 -3.19 21.95 -20.96
N HIS A 530 -3.56 20.67 -21.05
CA HIS A 530 -2.69 19.61 -21.56
C HIS A 530 -2.84 19.33 -23.05
N ARG A 531 -3.67 20.09 -23.76
CA ARG A 531 -3.83 19.95 -25.21
C ARG A 531 -2.76 20.72 -25.97
N ARG A 532 -2.37 20.20 -27.15
CA ARG A 532 -1.45 20.88 -28.08
C ARG A 532 -1.96 22.25 -28.51
N THR A 533 -3.27 22.36 -28.69
CA THR A 533 -3.96 23.56 -29.16
C THR A 533 -4.28 24.56 -28.05
N TYR A 534 -3.80 24.35 -26.82
CA TYR A 534 -4.20 25.16 -25.66
C TYR A 534 -3.85 26.65 -25.85
N LEU A 535 -2.64 26.96 -26.33
CA LEU A 535 -2.23 28.34 -26.62
C LEU A 535 -3.13 29.01 -27.67
N ASP A 536 -3.43 28.31 -28.76
CA ASP A 536 -4.31 28.82 -29.83
C ASP A 536 -5.75 28.98 -29.34
N GLN A 537 -6.21 28.09 -28.45
CA GLN A 537 -7.51 28.19 -27.81
C GLN A 537 -7.59 29.40 -26.88
N LEU A 538 -6.56 29.65 -26.08
CA LEU A 538 -6.49 30.85 -25.24
C LEU A 538 -6.51 32.14 -26.07
N LEU A 539 -5.73 32.22 -27.17
CA LEU A 539 -5.75 33.40 -28.04
C LEU A 539 -7.10 33.61 -28.72
N ARG A 540 -7.72 32.54 -29.22
CA ARG A 540 -9.07 32.62 -29.80
C ARG A 540 -10.07 33.13 -28.76
N LEU A 541 -9.98 32.62 -27.53
CA LEU A 541 -10.84 33.03 -26.43
C LEU A 541 -10.62 34.50 -26.05
N ALA A 542 -9.36 34.94 -25.98
CA ALA A 542 -9.00 36.33 -25.69
C ALA A 542 -9.48 37.28 -26.80
N ASN A 543 -9.43 36.87 -28.06
CA ASN A 543 -9.97 37.65 -29.17
C ASN A 543 -11.51 37.72 -29.15
N GLN A 544 -12.18 36.61 -28.78
CA GLN A 544 -13.63 36.54 -28.67
C GLN A 544 -14.16 37.44 -27.53
N TYR A 545 -13.47 37.47 -26.40
CA TYR A 545 -13.87 38.23 -25.21
C TYR A 545 -12.95 39.42 -24.92
N ARG A 546 -12.47 40.10 -25.97
CA ARG A 546 -11.48 41.19 -25.87
C ARG A 546 -11.89 42.34 -24.96
N ASP A 547 -13.19 42.59 -24.88
CA ASP A 547 -13.78 43.69 -24.09
C ASP A 547 -14.41 43.19 -22.77
N GLY A 548 -14.20 41.93 -22.40
CA GLY A 548 -14.72 41.33 -21.17
C GLY A 548 -13.74 41.49 -20.00
N ARG A 549 -14.26 41.36 -18.77
CA ARG A 549 -13.46 41.38 -17.53
C ARG A 549 -12.32 40.38 -17.55
N LEU A 550 -12.57 39.17 -18.08
CA LEU A 550 -11.61 38.06 -18.12
C LEU A 550 -10.43 38.27 -19.08
N TYR A 551 -10.42 39.33 -19.88
CA TYR A 551 -9.43 39.48 -20.96
C TYR A 551 -7.99 39.52 -20.45
N ASP A 552 -7.69 40.26 -19.39
CA ASP A 552 -6.34 40.35 -18.81
C ASP A 552 -5.87 38.99 -18.25
N ASN A 553 -6.76 38.25 -17.58
CA ASN A 553 -6.52 36.90 -17.08
C ASN A 553 -6.20 35.92 -18.22
N LEU A 554 -6.90 36.01 -19.35
CA LEU A 554 -6.61 35.20 -20.54
C LEU A 554 -5.21 35.51 -21.10
N MET A 555 -4.83 36.80 -21.13
CA MET A 555 -3.50 37.20 -21.58
C MET A 555 -2.39 36.72 -20.65
N VAL A 556 -2.57 36.78 -19.32
CA VAL A 556 -1.61 36.27 -18.34
C VAL A 556 -1.46 34.76 -18.41
N ARG A 557 -2.58 34.02 -18.58
CA ARG A 557 -2.55 32.56 -18.78
C ARG A 557 -1.86 32.17 -20.09
N TRP A 558 -2.11 32.91 -21.17
CA TRP A 558 -1.43 32.70 -22.44
C TRP A 558 0.07 32.95 -22.32
N ALA A 559 0.46 34.07 -21.71
CA ALA A 559 1.86 34.39 -21.45
C ALA A 559 2.55 33.31 -20.61
N THR A 560 1.90 32.78 -19.58
CA THR A 560 2.45 31.72 -18.71
C THR A 560 2.61 30.37 -19.42
N ALA A 561 1.76 30.09 -20.40
CA ALA A 561 1.74 28.82 -21.14
C ALA A 561 2.77 28.75 -22.29
N LEU A 562 3.51 29.84 -22.58
CA LEU A 562 4.54 29.82 -23.61
C LEU A 562 5.70 28.87 -23.23
N PRO A 563 6.23 28.08 -24.18
CA PRO A 563 7.27 27.10 -23.88
C PRO A 563 8.62 27.75 -23.56
N ASP A 564 8.95 28.88 -24.19
CA ASP A 564 10.22 29.57 -24.00
C ASP A 564 10.20 30.49 -22.76
N ALA A 565 11.19 30.34 -21.89
CA ALA A 565 11.24 31.08 -20.62
C ALA A 565 11.45 32.59 -20.80
N GLN A 566 12.22 33.03 -21.81
CA GLN A 566 12.47 34.45 -22.03
C GLN A 566 11.23 35.13 -22.62
N GLN A 567 10.55 34.46 -23.56
CA GLN A 567 9.26 34.92 -24.09
C GLN A 567 8.21 35.01 -22.99
N ARG A 568 8.14 34.03 -22.07
CA ARG A 568 7.25 34.11 -20.89
C ARG A 568 7.50 35.37 -20.08
N VAL A 569 8.76 35.64 -19.72
CA VAL A 569 9.13 36.86 -18.97
C VAL A 569 8.71 38.12 -19.72
N ALA A 570 9.08 38.25 -20.99
CA ALA A 570 8.76 39.42 -21.80
C ALA A 570 7.23 39.65 -21.92
N MET A 571 6.45 38.58 -22.11
CA MET A 571 5.00 38.67 -22.23
C MET A 571 4.32 38.97 -20.89
N LEU A 572 4.82 38.44 -19.77
CA LEU A 572 4.33 38.79 -18.44
C LEU A 572 4.63 40.26 -18.09
N GLU A 573 5.81 40.77 -18.43
CA GLU A 573 6.14 42.20 -18.27
C GLU A 573 5.22 43.10 -19.11
N ALA A 574 4.91 42.67 -20.33
CA ALA A 574 3.92 43.36 -21.17
C ALA A 574 2.53 43.34 -20.54
N CYS A 575 2.11 42.23 -19.92
CA CYS A 575 0.83 42.15 -19.21
C CYS A 575 0.79 43.09 -17.99
N VAL A 576 1.83 43.10 -17.16
CA VAL A 576 1.95 44.00 -15.99
C VAL A 576 1.86 45.46 -16.42
N SER A 577 2.53 45.82 -17.51
CA SER A 577 2.53 47.20 -18.03
C SER A 577 1.18 47.60 -18.65
N ARG A 578 0.51 46.65 -19.32
CA ARG A 578 -0.75 46.89 -20.04
C ARG A 578 -1.97 46.91 -19.12
N PHE A 579 -1.95 46.14 -18.02
CA PHE A 579 -3.06 45.97 -17.10
C PHE A 579 -2.68 46.37 -15.65
N PRO A 580 -2.27 47.63 -15.41
CA PRO A 580 -1.76 48.05 -14.10
C PRO A 580 -2.84 48.11 -13.00
N ALA A 581 -4.12 47.98 -13.37
CA ALA A 581 -5.26 47.94 -12.45
C ALA A 581 -6.17 46.72 -12.69
N GLY A 582 -5.71 45.75 -13.50
CA GLY A 582 -6.45 44.52 -13.77
C GLY A 582 -6.41 43.55 -12.59
N ASP A 583 -7.43 42.70 -12.46
CA ASP A 583 -7.48 41.66 -11.43
C ASP A 583 -6.44 40.54 -11.69
N ALA A 584 -5.95 40.41 -12.93
CA ALA A 584 -4.87 39.49 -13.27
C ALA A 584 -3.46 39.98 -12.83
N LEU A 585 -3.32 41.23 -12.37
CA LEU A 585 -2.02 41.82 -12.03
C LEU A 585 -1.26 41.07 -10.93
N PRO A 586 -1.89 40.66 -9.80
CA PRO A 586 -1.20 39.91 -8.76
C PRO A 586 -0.68 38.56 -9.28
N GLU A 587 -1.46 37.84 -10.10
CA GLU A 587 -1.00 36.61 -10.74
C GLU A 587 0.20 36.88 -11.64
N ALA A 588 0.11 37.88 -12.52
CA ALA A 588 1.18 38.22 -13.46
C ALA A 588 2.50 38.54 -12.74
N LEU A 589 2.43 39.37 -11.68
CA LEU A 589 3.59 39.72 -10.85
C LEU A 589 4.17 38.50 -10.14
N PHE A 590 3.33 37.63 -9.57
CA PHE A 590 3.79 36.42 -8.88
C PHE A 590 4.51 35.47 -9.85
N ARG A 591 3.90 35.18 -11.01
CA ARG A 591 4.49 34.29 -12.03
C ARG A 591 5.80 34.83 -12.56
N LEU A 592 5.87 36.13 -12.81
CA LEU A 592 7.06 36.81 -13.27
C LEU A 592 8.18 36.76 -12.21
N ALA A 593 7.85 37.06 -10.95
CA ALA A 593 8.80 36.99 -9.85
C ALA A 593 9.33 35.55 -9.62
N ASP A 594 8.46 34.54 -9.68
CA ASP A 594 8.87 33.14 -9.53
C ASP A 594 9.77 32.67 -10.69
N LEU A 595 9.52 33.10 -11.94
CA LEU A 595 10.42 32.85 -13.07
C LEU A 595 11.80 33.50 -12.87
N GLU A 596 11.86 34.74 -12.40
CA GLU A 596 13.12 35.43 -12.10
C GLU A 596 13.89 34.78 -10.95
N VAL A 597 13.19 34.20 -9.98
CA VAL A 597 13.77 33.45 -8.85
C VAL A 597 14.23 32.05 -9.24
N GLN A 598 13.45 31.29 -10.03
CA GLN A 598 13.74 29.87 -10.34
C GLN A 598 14.67 29.69 -11.54
N ALA A 599 14.36 30.30 -12.67
CA ALA A 599 14.87 29.86 -13.97
C ALA A 599 16.27 30.40 -14.30
N LEU A 600 16.73 31.43 -13.59
CA LEU A 600 17.88 32.26 -14.01
C LEU A 600 18.85 32.63 -12.86
N ALA A 601 18.45 32.41 -11.60
CA ALA A 601 19.18 32.85 -10.42
C ALA A 601 20.49 32.08 -10.13
N GLY A 602 20.73 30.96 -10.81
CA GLY A 602 22.02 30.27 -10.71
C GLY A 602 23.20 31.07 -11.28
N GLN A 603 22.92 32.07 -12.14
CA GLN A 603 23.96 32.84 -12.83
C GLN A 603 23.76 34.37 -12.77
N ASP A 604 22.55 34.88 -12.50
CA ASP A 604 22.25 36.32 -12.50
C ASP A 604 21.61 36.76 -11.17
N GLU A 605 22.45 37.19 -10.23
CA GLU A 605 22.05 37.70 -8.91
C GLU A 605 21.12 38.93 -9.03
N SER A 606 21.28 39.74 -10.09
CA SER A 606 20.46 40.92 -10.31
C SER A 606 19.00 40.55 -10.60
N ARG A 607 18.77 39.51 -11.42
CA ARG A 607 17.42 38.99 -11.68
C ARG A 607 16.80 38.40 -10.44
N ARG A 608 17.57 37.64 -9.66
CA ARG A 608 17.10 37.09 -8.38
C ARG A 608 16.65 38.21 -7.44
N ALA A 609 17.47 39.27 -7.30
CA ALA A 609 17.14 40.42 -6.48
C ALA A 609 15.85 41.13 -6.95
N ARG A 610 15.65 41.29 -8.27
CA ARG A 610 14.40 41.82 -8.82
C ARG A 610 13.19 40.94 -8.52
N GLY A 611 13.33 39.62 -8.68
CA GLY A 611 12.27 38.67 -8.35
C GLY A 611 11.88 38.75 -6.86
N LEU A 612 12.86 38.82 -5.96
CA LEU A 612 12.62 39.01 -4.52
C LEU A 612 11.94 40.36 -4.22
N ALA A 613 12.38 41.44 -4.87
CA ALA A 613 11.75 42.75 -4.73
C ALA A 613 10.29 42.73 -5.20
N ARG A 614 9.98 42.06 -6.33
CA ARG A 614 8.61 41.89 -6.83
C ARG A 614 7.75 41.05 -5.89
N LEU A 615 8.28 39.98 -5.28
CA LEU A 615 7.54 39.24 -4.24
C LEU A 615 7.24 40.14 -3.04
N GLY A 616 8.20 40.98 -2.61
CA GLY A 616 8.01 41.93 -1.51
C GLY A 616 6.94 42.99 -1.82
N GLU A 617 6.96 43.53 -3.05
CA GLU A 617 5.91 44.43 -3.55
C GLU A 617 4.54 43.74 -3.53
N LEU A 618 4.48 42.48 -3.96
CA LEU A 618 3.24 41.72 -4.03
C LEU A 618 2.65 41.48 -2.64
N VAL A 619 3.48 41.19 -1.63
CA VAL A 619 3.05 41.11 -0.22
C VAL A 619 2.56 42.46 0.29
N ALA A 620 3.25 43.55 -0.03
CA ALA A 620 2.91 44.88 0.44
C ALA A 620 1.61 45.43 -0.18
N ARG A 621 1.38 45.17 -1.47
CA ARG A 621 0.23 45.71 -2.22
C ARG A 621 -0.99 44.79 -2.24
N PHE A 622 -0.77 43.48 -2.22
CA PHE A 622 -1.81 42.47 -2.46
C PHE A 622 -1.82 41.38 -1.38
N GLY A 623 -1.35 41.67 -0.15
CA GLY A 623 -1.20 40.68 0.93
C GLY A 623 -2.51 39.98 1.36
N ASP A 624 -3.66 40.57 1.04
CA ASP A 624 -5.01 40.02 1.25
C ASP A 624 -5.44 39.02 0.17
N THR A 625 -4.81 39.07 -1.02
CA THR A 625 -5.04 38.11 -2.11
C THR A 625 -4.32 36.78 -1.87
N CYS A 626 -4.76 35.73 -2.57
CA CYS A 626 -4.13 34.41 -2.54
C CYS A 626 -2.69 34.46 -3.08
N TRP A 627 -2.44 35.30 -4.09
CA TRP A 627 -1.11 35.54 -4.63
C TRP A 627 -0.21 36.25 -3.61
N GLY A 628 -0.76 37.23 -2.88
CA GLY A 628 -0.13 37.89 -1.73
C GLY A 628 0.44 36.92 -0.72
N ARG A 629 -0.43 36.02 -0.24
CA ARG A 629 -0.07 34.99 0.74
C ARG A 629 0.99 34.03 0.18
N GLN A 630 0.87 33.61 -1.08
CA GLN A 630 1.88 32.74 -1.71
C GLN A 630 3.23 33.44 -1.90
N ALA A 631 3.23 34.72 -2.22
CA ALA A 631 4.47 35.50 -2.28
C ALA A 631 5.16 35.57 -0.91
N ALA A 632 4.41 35.75 0.18
CA ALA A 632 4.95 35.73 1.54
C ALA A 632 5.54 34.36 1.92
N GLU A 633 4.84 33.27 1.61
CA GLU A 633 5.34 31.91 1.80
C GLU A 633 6.63 31.67 0.99
N ARG A 634 6.64 32.11 -0.28
CA ARG A 634 7.78 31.97 -1.18
C ARG A 634 9.00 32.76 -0.70
N LEU A 635 8.80 34.00 -0.23
CA LEU A 635 9.86 34.81 0.39
C LEU A 635 10.45 34.12 1.61
N THR A 636 9.63 33.46 2.42
CA THR A 636 10.11 32.71 3.60
C THR A 636 10.99 31.52 3.20
N MET A 637 10.69 30.87 2.07
CA MET A 637 11.47 29.73 1.57
C MET A 637 12.78 30.14 0.88
N VAL A 638 12.78 31.25 0.14
CA VAL A 638 13.90 31.68 -0.73
C VAL A 638 14.78 32.75 -0.08
N GLY A 639 14.24 33.49 0.89
CA GLY A 639 14.94 34.54 1.62
C GLY A 639 16.17 34.01 2.37
N PRO A 640 17.16 34.88 2.65
CA PRO A 640 18.29 34.50 3.47
C PRO A 640 17.76 33.96 4.80
N ARG A 641 18.14 32.72 5.15
CA ARG A 641 17.86 32.21 6.50
C ARG A 641 18.50 33.22 7.45
N PRO A 642 17.75 33.84 8.39
CA PRO A 642 18.35 34.72 9.37
C PRO A 642 19.50 33.94 10.00
N ASP A 643 20.69 34.53 9.99
CA ASP A 643 21.91 33.89 10.48
C ASP A 643 21.58 33.26 11.83
N ARG A 644 21.55 31.92 11.88
CA ARG A 644 21.40 31.24 13.15
C ARG A 644 22.60 31.70 13.97
N PRO A 645 22.40 32.33 15.15
CA PRO A 645 23.52 32.66 16.01
C PRO A 645 24.33 31.38 16.18
N ALA A 646 25.65 31.46 15.97
CA ALA A 646 26.53 30.30 16.07
C ALA A 646 26.33 29.65 17.44
N GLU A 647 25.75 28.44 17.44
CA GLU A 647 25.57 27.61 18.65
C GLU A 647 26.87 26.95 19.07
#